data_AF-A0A673B110-F1
#
_entry.id   AF-A0A673B110-F1
#
_cell.length_a   1.000
_cell.length_b   1.000
_cell.length_c   1.000
_cell.angle_alpha   90.00
_cell.angle_beta   90.00
_cell.angle_gamma   90.00
#
_symmetry.space_group_name_H-M   'P 1'
#
loop_
_entity.id
_entity.type
_entity.pdbx_description
1 polymer ?
#
loop_
_entity_poly.entity_id
_entity_poly.type
_entity_poly.pdbx_seq_one_letter_code
_entity_poly.pdbx_strand_id
1 'polypeptide(L)'
;MMKRSYPSGFAKRLKKKEEEKRQRHSGKYEVNHCVLQIGHNCGICLKEITILFKIVKEHEYTKAHSESMKKWHDLHKRLLAKTAIDQTYQDLMQLEIEDQKAVIHRVIAIICHLAEQNQALRGTSDVPFDNHSGNFLPLVKLMGQFDSVLNEHLKRIKNKEMKEHYLSPTIQNEIINLVGEKIIEEIMRRVKLAKYYAVIMDCTPDVSHKEQLSLVLRTLNCETSVGASISEHFVGFFDVEDTTGGGLTETLLEYLQQHGNMMGHKQGVQARILQITAKLFVYAAKSSVMSMSFFGLLQRLYNLFSSSVQRWAVLRQHVTQLTLKMLSTIRWEARIDSVKVLRYHLPQVLEALSALQTVAAEKRDAETLSIAKCLYSEMNSWRFLLCTIVWYNVLYQINHMSKLLQSPNVSLKTLRRETEGVRGYLMQFRESGLSFCQSDAMNIAEELKIEKRLPAKRQKRTPKHFNCDSAAEETFHSPEEAFRREFFLPLVDTALTSLNDRFSKMEDVYALYSFLFSKDNMRRAVIEDKLQVNCTTLEKTLHDTEAEDLVLEVRSAIHTFPDHVFTCPQDMLNYIYSEGLLDLYSNLSIALCLLLTLPVIVASGQRSFSALKHIKSYLRSSMSQERLRGLALISTERNVRKSLNMEDVVTAFVRAKVRKRF
;
A
#
# COMPACT_ATOMS: atom_id res chain seq x y z
N MET A 1 2.95 35.00 26.41
CA MET A 1 1.76 34.60 25.62
C MET A 1 1.47 33.13 25.88
N MET A 2 0.31 32.87 26.49
CA MET A 2 -0.37 31.59 26.80
C MET A 2 0.43 30.27 26.79
N LYS A 3 0.77 29.78 27.99
CA LYS A 3 0.79 28.35 28.33
C LYS A 3 -0.66 27.88 28.56
N ARG A 4 -1.08 26.76 27.95
CA ARG A 4 -2.27 26.00 28.38
C ARG A 4 -1.85 24.59 28.76
N SER A 5 -1.76 24.37 30.07
CA SER A 5 -1.80 23.07 30.72
C SER A 5 -3.23 22.53 30.73
N TYR A 6 -3.44 21.28 30.32
CA TYR A 6 -4.62 20.52 30.69
C TYR A 6 -4.30 19.65 31.92
N PRO A 7 -5.05 19.76 33.03
CA PRO A 7 -5.01 18.78 34.10
C PRO A 7 -6.06 17.67 33.87
N SER A 8 -5.58 16.43 33.84
CA SER A 8 -6.00 15.23 34.61
C SER A 8 -7.46 15.01 35.11
N GLY A 9 -8.47 15.80 34.73
CA GLY A 9 -9.82 15.76 35.30
C GLY A 9 -10.80 14.78 34.64
N PHE A 10 -10.48 14.23 33.48
CA PHE A 10 -11.44 13.45 32.69
C PHE A 10 -11.59 11.99 33.17
N ALA A 11 -10.52 11.41 33.71
CA ALA A 11 -10.55 10.04 34.25
C ALA A 11 -11.37 9.91 35.55
N LYS A 12 -11.45 10.98 36.37
CA LYS A 12 -12.35 11.02 37.54
C LYS A 12 -13.84 11.16 37.18
N ARG A 13 -14.17 11.68 35.98
CA ARG A 13 -15.57 11.85 35.52
C ARG A 13 -16.18 10.57 34.95
N LEU A 14 -15.36 9.61 34.51
CA LEU A 14 -15.85 8.32 34.00
C LEU A 14 -16.15 7.32 35.12
N LYS A 15 -15.30 7.23 36.17
CA LYS A 15 -15.61 6.41 37.36
C LYS A 15 -16.88 6.88 38.09
N LYS A 16 -17.12 8.19 38.17
CA LYS A 16 -18.34 8.76 38.77
C LYS A 16 -19.62 8.42 37.98
N LYS A 17 -19.54 8.28 36.65
CA LYS A 17 -20.67 7.88 35.79
C LYS A 17 -21.01 6.39 35.86
N GLU A 18 -20.08 5.53 36.27
CA GLU A 18 -20.32 4.10 36.49
C GLU A 18 -20.94 3.82 37.88
N GLU A 19 -20.57 4.58 38.91
CA GLU A 19 -21.23 4.54 40.23
C GLU A 19 -22.66 5.14 40.18
N GLU A 20 -22.88 6.23 39.42
CA GLU A 20 -24.21 6.82 39.20
C GLU A 20 -25.16 5.92 38.37
N LYS A 21 -24.65 4.92 37.65
CA LYS A 21 -25.46 3.91 36.95
C LYS A 21 -25.90 2.76 37.88
N ARG A 22 -25.11 2.40 38.89
CA ARG A 22 -25.48 1.35 39.87
C ARG A 22 -26.53 1.79 40.89
N GLN A 23 -26.64 3.09 41.18
CA GLN A 23 -27.64 3.63 42.12
C GLN A 23 -29.04 3.88 41.52
N ARG A 24 -29.25 3.69 40.20
CA ARG A 24 -30.58 3.87 39.57
C ARG A 24 -31.57 2.73 39.81
N HIS A 25 -31.21 1.72 40.61
CA HIS A 25 -32.09 0.59 40.94
C HIS A 25 -32.76 0.62 42.31
N SER A 26 -32.66 1.72 43.06
CA SER A 26 -33.47 1.91 44.27
C SER A 26 -34.06 3.31 44.30
N GLY A 27 -35.39 3.38 44.30
CA GLY A 27 -36.13 4.62 44.15
C GLY A 27 -35.88 5.66 45.25
N LYS A 28 -35.93 6.92 44.84
CA LYS A 28 -36.61 8.06 45.48
C LYS A 28 -36.28 9.29 44.63
N TYR A 29 -37.31 9.98 44.16
CA TYR A 29 -37.18 11.24 43.45
C TYR A 29 -36.85 12.33 44.47
N GLU A 30 -35.58 12.74 44.57
CA GLU A 30 -35.19 14.02 45.17
C GLU A 30 -34.82 15.00 44.06
N VAL A 31 -35.60 16.07 43.98
CA VAL A 31 -35.36 17.20 43.07
C VAL A 31 -34.23 18.05 43.67
N ASN A 32 -33.01 17.89 43.17
CA ASN A 32 -31.90 18.80 43.50
C ASN A 32 -31.51 19.66 42.29
N HIS A 33 -31.39 20.96 42.58
CA HIS A 33 -31.02 22.06 41.69
C HIS A 33 -29.86 21.74 40.73
N CYS A 34 -30.14 21.71 39.42
CA CYS A 34 -29.13 21.80 38.36
C CYS A 34 -28.92 23.28 38.01
N VAL A 35 -27.80 23.85 38.45
CA VAL A 35 -27.31 25.15 37.99
C VAL A 35 -26.72 24.97 36.58
N LEU A 36 -27.40 25.48 35.56
CA LEU A 36 -26.92 25.56 34.18
C LEU A 36 -25.92 26.73 34.07
N GLN A 37 -24.66 26.42 33.81
CA GLN A 37 -23.62 27.40 33.47
C GLN A 37 -23.76 27.75 31.98
N ILE A 38 -24.50 28.82 31.67
CA ILE A 38 -24.68 29.31 30.30
C ILE A 38 -23.48 30.20 29.92
N GLY A 39 -22.80 29.83 28.83
CA GLY A 39 -21.67 30.55 28.28
C GLY A 39 -22.07 31.91 27.69
N HIS A 40 -21.17 32.87 27.86
CA HIS A 40 -21.26 34.31 27.57
C HIS A 40 -21.48 34.73 26.10
N ASN A 41 -22.24 34.00 25.27
CA ASN A 41 -22.48 34.39 23.87
C ASN A 41 -23.89 34.11 23.33
N CYS A 42 -24.88 33.92 24.19
CA CYS A 42 -26.28 33.85 23.77
C CYS A 42 -27.03 35.03 24.40
N GLY A 43 -27.49 35.97 23.57
CA GLY A 43 -28.29 37.14 23.97
C GLY A 43 -29.72 36.78 24.37
N ILE A 44 -29.89 35.71 25.15
CA ILE A 44 -31.15 35.39 25.81
C ILE A 44 -31.04 35.98 27.22
N CYS A 45 -31.86 36.98 27.50
CA CYS A 45 -31.81 37.72 28.75
C CYS A 45 -32.18 36.76 29.91
N LEU A 46 -31.43 36.75 31.01
CA LEU A 46 -31.73 35.93 32.21
C LEU A 46 -33.20 36.08 32.68
N LYS A 47 -33.82 37.24 32.41
CA LYS A 47 -35.25 37.49 32.63
C LYS A 47 -36.16 36.58 31.78
N GLU A 48 -35.83 36.36 30.51
CA GLU A 48 -36.58 35.49 29.60
C GLU A 48 -36.53 34.03 30.06
N ILE A 49 -35.36 33.55 30.51
CA ILE A 49 -35.21 32.19 31.07
C ILE A 49 -36.03 32.04 32.36
N THR A 50 -36.04 33.06 33.22
CA THR A 50 -36.81 33.03 34.47
C THR A 50 -38.32 33.03 34.22
N ILE A 51 -38.78 33.79 33.23
CA ILE A 51 -40.17 33.78 32.76
C ILE A 51 -40.53 32.40 32.19
N LEU A 52 -39.65 31.82 31.38
CA LEU A 52 -39.85 30.49 30.78
C LEU A 52 -39.97 29.39 31.85
N PHE A 53 -39.11 29.42 32.88
CA PHE A 53 -39.21 28.51 34.02
C PHE A 53 -40.53 28.66 34.79
N LYS A 54 -41.04 29.88 34.92
CA LYS A 54 -42.32 30.15 35.58
C LYS A 54 -43.50 29.60 34.75
N ILE A 55 -43.49 29.85 33.43
CA ILE A 55 -44.50 29.33 32.49
C ILE A 55 -44.47 27.80 32.44
N VAL A 56 -43.29 27.18 32.44
CA VAL A 56 -43.15 25.71 32.47
C VAL A 56 -43.72 25.15 33.77
N LYS A 57 -43.41 25.75 34.92
CA LYS A 57 -44.01 25.35 36.20
C LYS A 57 -45.53 25.50 36.17
N GLU A 58 -46.05 26.63 35.72
CA GLU A 58 -47.49 26.86 35.62
C GLU A 58 -48.15 25.82 34.68
N HIS A 59 -47.51 25.49 33.56
CA HIS A 59 -47.95 24.43 32.64
C HIS A 59 -47.93 23.04 33.29
N GLU A 60 -46.90 22.68 34.07
CA GLU A 60 -46.80 21.40 34.79
C GLU A 60 -47.98 21.19 35.76
N TYR A 61 -48.47 22.27 36.37
CA TYR A 61 -49.64 22.23 37.27
C TYR A 61 -50.99 22.36 36.54
N THR A 62 -51.01 22.54 35.20
CA THR A 62 -52.27 22.56 34.47
C THR A 62 -52.93 21.19 34.47
N LYS A 63 -54.27 21.20 34.51
CA LYS A 63 -55.08 19.99 34.40
C LYS A 63 -54.82 19.25 33.07
N ALA A 64 -54.60 20.00 31.98
CA ALA A 64 -54.28 19.45 30.67
C ALA A 64 -52.95 18.68 30.64
N HIS A 65 -51.90 19.22 31.29
CA HIS A 65 -50.63 18.52 31.41
C HIS A 65 -50.75 17.26 32.29
N SER A 66 -51.42 17.37 33.44
CA SER A 66 -51.64 16.24 34.35
C SER A 66 -52.43 15.10 33.69
N GLU A 67 -53.49 15.42 32.93
CA GLU A 67 -54.27 14.43 32.19
C GLU A 67 -53.46 13.79 31.05
N SER A 68 -52.67 14.58 30.33
CA SER A 68 -51.78 14.07 29.28
C SER A 68 -50.69 13.19 29.87
N MET A 69 -50.14 13.55 31.03
CA MET A 69 -49.11 12.77 31.71
C MET A 69 -49.67 11.46 32.29
N LYS A 70 -50.92 11.47 32.78
CA LYS A 70 -51.64 10.24 33.17
C LYS A 70 -51.87 9.33 31.97
N LYS A 71 -52.34 9.87 30.84
CA LYS A 71 -52.51 9.12 29.59
C LYS A 71 -51.18 8.53 29.09
N TRP A 72 -50.10 9.31 29.15
CA TRP A 72 -48.76 8.84 28.79
C TRP A 72 -48.26 7.73 29.73
N HIS A 73 -48.43 7.87 31.04
CA HIS A 73 -48.02 6.85 32.01
C HIS A 73 -48.83 5.55 31.87
N ASP A 74 -50.13 5.64 31.60
CA ASP A 74 -50.99 4.49 31.33
C ASP A 74 -50.57 3.80 30.02
N LEU A 75 -50.34 4.57 28.95
CA LEU A 75 -49.79 4.05 27.69
C LEU A 75 -48.42 3.38 27.90
N HIS A 76 -47.51 4.00 28.64
CA HIS A 76 -46.19 3.44 28.94
C HIS A 76 -46.27 2.12 29.70
N LYS A 77 -47.16 2.04 30.70
CA LYS A 77 -47.42 0.78 31.43
C LYS A 77 -48.02 -0.30 30.53
N ARG A 78 -48.95 0.05 29.64
CA ARG A 78 -49.56 -0.88 28.68
C ARG A 78 -48.56 -1.37 27.62
N LEU A 79 -47.63 -0.52 27.19
CA LEU A 79 -46.53 -0.90 26.30
C LEU A 79 -45.56 -1.86 26.99
N LEU A 80 -45.20 -1.61 28.25
CA LEU A 80 -44.35 -2.52 29.03
C LEU A 80 -45.03 -3.87 29.31
N ALA A 81 -46.34 -3.86 29.53
CA ALA A 81 -47.13 -5.06 29.79
C ALA A 81 -47.60 -5.80 28.51
N LYS A 82 -47.32 -5.27 27.31
CA LYS A 82 -47.77 -5.78 26.00
C LYS A 82 -49.30 -5.93 25.86
N THR A 83 -50.09 -5.08 26.52
CA THR A 83 -51.57 -5.15 26.52
C THR A 83 -52.23 -4.04 25.69
N ALA A 84 -51.47 -3.28 24.90
CA ALA A 84 -52.00 -2.22 24.05
C ALA A 84 -52.67 -2.80 22.79
N ILE A 85 -53.71 -2.14 22.26
CA ILE A 85 -54.34 -2.50 20.98
C ILE A 85 -53.31 -2.44 19.82
N ASP A 86 -52.35 -1.52 19.93
CA ASP A 86 -51.26 -1.35 18.97
C ASP A 86 -50.16 -2.43 19.08
N GLN A 87 -50.23 -3.34 20.06
CA GLN A 87 -49.19 -4.35 20.26
C GLN A 87 -49.07 -5.29 19.06
N THR A 88 -50.20 -5.73 18.48
CA THR A 88 -50.20 -6.56 17.26
C THR A 88 -49.55 -5.84 16.09
N TYR A 89 -49.81 -4.53 15.93
CA TYR A 89 -49.14 -3.71 14.92
C TYR A 89 -47.64 -3.54 15.21
N GLN A 90 -47.25 -3.37 16.47
CA GLN A 90 -45.84 -3.29 16.86
C GLN A 90 -45.10 -4.61 16.62
N ASP A 91 -45.72 -5.75 16.94
CA ASP A 91 -45.15 -7.07 16.70
C ASP A 91 -44.99 -7.33 15.20
N LEU A 92 -45.97 -6.95 14.37
CA LEU A 92 -45.87 -7.00 12.91
C LEU A 92 -44.77 -6.09 12.36
N MET A 93 -44.63 -4.87 12.89
CA MET A 93 -43.54 -3.97 12.51
C MET A 93 -42.17 -4.53 12.90
N GLN A 94 -42.07 -5.16 14.06
CA GLN A 94 -40.82 -5.77 14.54
C GLN A 94 -40.41 -6.97 13.67
N LEU A 95 -41.36 -7.81 13.28
CA LEU A 95 -41.13 -8.90 12.33
C LEU A 95 -40.66 -8.39 10.97
N GLU A 96 -41.28 -7.34 10.42
CA GLU A 96 -40.84 -6.73 9.16
C GLU A 96 -39.44 -6.12 9.26
N ILE A 97 -39.06 -5.54 10.41
CA ILE A 97 -37.70 -5.06 10.67
C ILE A 97 -36.69 -6.22 10.65
N GLU A 98 -37.05 -7.35 11.24
CA GLU A 98 -36.21 -8.55 11.29
C GLU A 98 -36.02 -9.15 9.89
N ASP A 99 -37.09 -9.23 9.10
CA ASP A 99 -37.04 -9.66 7.69
C ASP A 99 -36.15 -8.73 6.85
N GLN A 100 -36.28 -7.40 7.02
CA GLN A 100 -35.45 -6.42 6.31
C GLN A 100 -33.97 -6.54 6.71
N LYS A 101 -33.66 -6.73 8.00
CA LYS A 101 -32.29 -6.99 8.46
C LYS A 101 -31.74 -8.26 7.85
N ALA A 102 -32.54 -9.32 7.77
CA ALA A 102 -32.15 -10.57 7.15
C ALA A 102 -31.80 -10.38 5.67
N VAL A 103 -32.61 -9.65 4.90
CA VAL A 103 -32.31 -9.30 3.49
C VAL A 103 -31.00 -8.49 3.38
N ILE A 104 -30.86 -7.43 4.19
CA ILE A 104 -29.67 -6.57 4.17
C ILE A 104 -28.41 -7.38 4.46
N HIS A 105 -28.46 -8.30 5.43
CA HIS A 105 -27.33 -9.17 5.74
C HIS A 105 -26.86 -9.98 4.52
N ARG A 106 -27.78 -10.57 3.75
CA ARG A 106 -27.42 -11.30 2.51
C ARG A 106 -26.86 -10.34 1.45
N VAL A 107 -27.47 -9.18 1.27
CA VAL A 107 -27.00 -8.17 0.29
C VAL A 107 -25.58 -7.70 0.60
N ILE A 108 -25.27 -7.41 1.88
CA ILE A 108 -23.92 -7.04 2.31
C ILE A 108 -22.95 -8.19 2.03
N ALA A 109 -23.32 -9.43 2.34
CA ALA A 109 -22.48 -10.60 2.09
C ALA A 109 -22.15 -10.77 0.60
N ILE A 110 -23.14 -10.60 -0.29
CA ILE A 110 -22.96 -10.65 -1.75
C ILE A 110 -22.00 -9.54 -2.22
N ILE A 111 -22.23 -8.29 -1.78
CA ILE A 111 -21.38 -7.14 -2.14
C ILE A 111 -19.93 -7.38 -1.69
N CYS A 112 -19.76 -7.84 -0.46
CA CYS A 112 -18.43 -8.10 0.08
C CYS A 112 -17.74 -9.26 -0.66
N HIS A 113 -18.47 -10.31 -1.05
CA HIS A 113 -17.91 -11.40 -1.85
C HIS A 113 -17.41 -10.91 -3.21
N LEU A 114 -18.22 -10.15 -3.94
CA LEU A 114 -17.83 -9.58 -5.23
C LEU A 114 -16.63 -8.64 -5.11
N ALA A 115 -16.60 -7.80 -4.06
CA ALA A 115 -15.50 -6.90 -3.78
C ALA A 115 -14.20 -7.66 -3.45
N GLU A 116 -14.26 -8.70 -2.61
CA GLU A 116 -13.12 -9.56 -2.29
C GLU A 116 -12.54 -10.24 -3.54
N GLN A 117 -13.40 -10.69 -4.46
CA GLN A 117 -12.97 -11.31 -5.72
C GLN A 117 -12.64 -10.30 -6.83
N ASN A 118 -12.67 -8.99 -6.54
CA ASN A 118 -12.45 -7.90 -7.49
C ASN A 118 -13.41 -7.91 -8.71
N GLN A 119 -14.56 -8.58 -8.60
CA GLN A 119 -15.53 -8.67 -9.68
C GLN A 119 -16.32 -7.36 -9.85
N ALA A 120 -16.76 -7.08 -11.06
CA ALA A 120 -17.59 -5.91 -11.33
C ALA A 120 -18.99 -6.13 -10.73
N LEU A 121 -19.48 -5.21 -9.90
CA LEU A 121 -20.84 -5.32 -9.34
C LEU A 121 -21.91 -4.90 -10.37
N ARG A 122 -21.64 -3.84 -11.14
CA ARG A 122 -22.60 -3.21 -12.06
C ARG A 122 -22.32 -3.60 -13.51
N GLY A 123 -23.39 -3.64 -14.30
CA GLY A 123 -23.35 -3.73 -15.76
C GLY A 123 -23.88 -2.44 -16.39
N THR A 124 -24.31 -2.52 -17.64
CA THR A 124 -24.89 -1.37 -18.36
C THR A 124 -26.36 -1.14 -18.04
N SER A 125 -27.04 -2.10 -17.41
CA SER A 125 -28.44 -1.98 -17.00
C SER A 125 -28.58 -2.09 -15.48
N ASP A 126 -29.44 -1.24 -14.91
CA ASP A 126 -29.82 -1.29 -13.48
C ASP A 126 -31.14 -2.05 -13.27
N VAL A 127 -31.71 -2.61 -14.34
CA VAL A 127 -33.00 -3.30 -14.29
C VAL A 127 -32.81 -4.73 -13.77
N PRO A 128 -33.51 -5.13 -12.70
CA PRO A 128 -33.55 -6.51 -12.27
C PRO A 128 -34.01 -7.40 -13.43
N PHE A 129 -33.36 -8.55 -13.64
CA PHE A 129 -33.68 -9.53 -14.69
C PHE A 129 -33.23 -9.20 -16.12
N ASP A 130 -32.48 -8.11 -16.35
CA ASP A 130 -31.79 -7.87 -17.62
C ASP A 130 -30.48 -8.67 -17.68
N ASN A 131 -30.13 -9.20 -18.86
CA ASN A 131 -28.86 -9.89 -19.11
C ASN A 131 -27.65 -8.96 -18.93
N HIS A 132 -27.86 -7.64 -18.96
CA HIS A 132 -26.82 -6.62 -18.83
C HIS A 132 -26.69 -6.04 -17.42
N SER A 133 -27.27 -6.71 -16.41
CA SER A 133 -27.41 -6.21 -15.03
C SER A 133 -26.15 -6.33 -14.14
N GLY A 134 -24.99 -6.64 -14.73
CA GLY A 134 -23.73 -6.85 -14.01
C GLY A 134 -23.70 -8.17 -13.26
N ASN A 135 -22.77 -8.36 -12.31
CA ASN A 135 -22.69 -9.61 -11.54
C ASN A 135 -23.55 -9.59 -10.28
N PHE A 136 -23.90 -8.42 -9.73
CA PHE A 136 -24.63 -8.30 -8.48
C PHE A 136 -26.06 -8.83 -8.57
N LEU A 137 -26.86 -8.32 -9.52
CA LEU A 137 -28.28 -8.70 -9.63
C LEU A 137 -28.48 -10.17 -10.01
N PRO A 138 -27.71 -10.76 -10.95
CA PRO A 138 -27.77 -12.20 -11.21
C PRO A 138 -27.38 -13.05 -10.01
N LEU A 139 -26.39 -12.63 -9.21
CA LEU A 139 -25.97 -13.36 -8.01
C LEU A 139 -27.05 -13.31 -6.92
N VAL A 140 -27.72 -12.17 -6.73
CA VAL A 140 -28.89 -12.06 -5.83
C VAL A 140 -30.01 -13.00 -6.30
N LYS A 141 -30.29 -13.07 -7.60
CA LYS A 141 -31.28 -14.00 -8.17
C LYS A 141 -30.90 -15.46 -7.94
N LEU A 142 -29.63 -15.80 -8.14
CA LEU A 142 -29.10 -17.15 -7.90
C LEU A 142 -29.26 -17.53 -6.42
N MET A 143 -28.86 -16.65 -5.50
CA MET A 143 -29.05 -16.89 -4.07
C MET A 143 -30.53 -17.01 -3.69
N GLY A 144 -31.42 -16.22 -4.31
CA GLY A 144 -32.86 -16.33 -4.11
C GLY A 144 -33.47 -17.66 -4.60
N GLN A 145 -32.77 -18.49 -5.38
CA GLN A 145 -33.24 -19.85 -5.69
C GLN A 145 -33.12 -20.78 -4.48
N PHE A 146 -32.20 -20.48 -3.55
CA PHE A 146 -31.87 -21.34 -2.41
C PHE A 146 -32.23 -20.70 -1.05
N ASP A 147 -32.30 -19.36 -0.97
CA ASP A 147 -32.64 -18.60 0.25
C ASP A 147 -34.07 -18.05 0.15
N SER A 148 -34.94 -18.51 1.05
CA SER A 148 -36.37 -18.15 1.06
C SER A 148 -36.62 -16.67 1.31
N VAL A 149 -35.77 -16.03 2.13
CA VAL A 149 -35.85 -14.60 2.47
C VAL A 149 -35.60 -13.73 1.24
N LEU A 150 -34.54 -14.00 0.49
CA LEU A 150 -34.24 -13.31 -0.78
C LEU A 150 -35.28 -13.62 -1.85
N ASN A 151 -35.77 -14.86 -1.94
CA ASN A 151 -36.81 -15.22 -2.90
C ASN A 151 -38.08 -14.38 -2.69
N GLU A 152 -38.53 -14.28 -1.44
CA GLU A 152 -39.70 -13.50 -1.07
C GLU A 152 -39.48 -12.02 -1.37
N HIS A 153 -38.31 -11.46 -1.01
CA HIS A 153 -37.96 -10.09 -1.36
C HIS A 153 -38.01 -9.82 -2.87
N LEU A 154 -37.49 -10.75 -3.69
CA LEU A 154 -37.52 -10.63 -5.16
C LEU A 154 -38.94 -10.73 -5.73
N LYS A 155 -39.82 -11.56 -5.15
CA LYS A 155 -41.24 -11.64 -5.53
C LYS A 155 -41.97 -10.34 -5.24
N ARG A 156 -41.79 -9.77 -4.03
CA ARG A 156 -42.38 -8.48 -3.64
C ARG A 156 -41.95 -7.35 -4.59
N ILE A 157 -40.69 -7.36 -5.05
CA ILE A 157 -40.20 -6.42 -6.08
C ILE A 157 -40.93 -6.65 -7.42
N LYS A 158 -41.01 -7.90 -7.88
CA LYS A 158 -41.64 -8.26 -9.16
C LYS A 158 -43.13 -7.89 -9.20
N ASN A 159 -43.82 -8.08 -8.08
CA ASN A 159 -45.24 -7.76 -7.92
C ASN A 159 -45.49 -6.25 -7.71
N LYS A 160 -44.44 -5.42 -7.68
CA LYS A 160 -44.50 -3.97 -7.40
C LYS A 160 -45.12 -3.63 -6.02
N GLU A 161 -45.00 -4.54 -5.07
CA GLU A 161 -45.46 -4.36 -3.69
C GLU A 161 -44.51 -3.45 -2.89
N MET A 162 -43.25 -3.33 -3.32
CA MET A 162 -42.24 -2.46 -2.70
C MET A 162 -41.75 -1.39 -3.68
N LYS A 163 -41.83 -0.12 -3.26
CA LYS A 163 -41.29 1.04 -4.01
C LYS A 163 -39.79 1.26 -3.79
N GLU A 164 -39.28 0.95 -2.59
CA GLU A 164 -37.88 1.08 -2.23
C GLU A 164 -37.29 -0.31 -1.94
N HIS A 165 -36.18 -0.66 -2.59
CA HIS A 165 -35.50 -1.94 -2.38
C HIS A 165 -33.98 -1.76 -2.25
N TYR A 166 -33.32 -2.72 -1.60
CA TYR A 166 -31.89 -2.64 -1.25
C TYR A 166 -30.93 -2.98 -2.41
N LEU A 167 -31.46 -3.24 -3.61
CA LEU A 167 -30.67 -3.70 -4.75
C LEU A 167 -30.09 -2.58 -5.62
N SER A 168 -30.40 -1.32 -5.32
CA SER A 168 -30.02 -0.20 -6.18
C SER A 168 -28.51 0.12 -6.15
N PRO A 169 -27.96 0.70 -7.24
CA PRO A 169 -26.57 1.15 -7.30
C PRO A 169 -26.17 2.07 -6.14
N THR A 170 -27.08 2.95 -5.70
CA THR A 170 -26.87 3.89 -4.60
C THR A 170 -26.71 3.16 -3.27
N ILE A 171 -27.55 2.16 -2.99
CA ILE A 171 -27.43 1.33 -1.78
C ILE A 171 -26.12 0.53 -1.80
N GLN A 172 -25.71 0.01 -2.95
CA GLN A 172 -24.41 -0.66 -3.06
C GLN A 172 -23.26 0.27 -2.65
N ASN A 173 -23.28 1.53 -3.09
CA ASN A 173 -22.26 2.52 -2.70
C ASN A 173 -22.28 2.78 -1.19
N GLU A 174 -23.45 2.98 -0.61
CA GLU A 174 -23.59 3.21 0.83
C GLU A 174 -23.08 2.02 1.65
N ILE A 175 -23.40 0.78 1.24
CA ILE A 175 -22.90 -0.43 1.90
C ILE A 175 -21.38 -0.54 1.77
N ILE A 176 -20.83 -0.32 0.57
CA ILE A 176 -19.38 -0.37 0.34
C ILE A 176 -18.66 0.65 1.23
N ASN A 177 -19.17 1.88 1.30
CA ASN A 177 -18.60 2.93 2.13
C ASN A 177 -18.69 2.57 3.62
N LEU A 178 -19.85 2.09 4.10
CA LEU A 178 -20.04 1.69 5.50
C LEU A 178 -19.10 0.55 5.91
N VAL A 179 -18.97 -0.48 5.06
CA VAL A 179 -18.06 -1.60 5.34
C VAL A 179 -16.61 -1.10 5.34
N GLY A 180 -16.25 -0.23 4.39
CA GLY A 180 -14.94 0.42 4.35
C GLY A 180 -14.63 1.21 5.63
N GLU A 181 -15.58 2.02 6.10
CA GLU A 181 -15.46 2.77 7.36
C GLU A 181 -15.26 1.84 8.55
N LYS A 182 -16.02 0.75 8.65
CA LYS A 182 -15.87 -0.25 9.74
C LYS A 182 -14.52 -0.95 9.72
N ILE A 183 -13.98 -1.25 8.53
CA ILE A 183 -12.62 -1.79 8.38
C ILE A 183 -11.60 -0.77 8.89
N ILE A 184 -11.74 0.50 8.53
CA ILE A 184 -10.85 1.58 8.99
C ILE A 184 -10.93 1.77 10.50
N GLU A 185 -12.13 1.79 11.08
CA GLU A 185 -12.32 1.89 12.53
C GLU A 185 -11.58 0.76 13.27
N GLU A 186 -11.67 -0.47 12.77
CA GLU A 186 -10.98 -1.62 13.34
C GLU A 186 -9.46 -1.55 13.16
N ILE A 187 -8.96 -1.12 11.99
CA ILE A 187 -7.53 -0.85 11.77
C ILE A 187 -7.03 0.21 12.75
N MET A 188 -7.75 1.32 12.89
CA MET A 188 -7.37 2.40 13.81
C MET A 188 -7.42 1.95 15.27
N ARG A 189 -8.33 1.03 15.63
CA ARG A 189 -8.33 0.40 16.96
C ARG A 189 -7.06 -0.42 17.18
N ARG A 190 -6.63 -1.23 16.20
CA ARG A 190 -5.39 -2.02 16.27
C ARG A 190 -4.14 -1.14 16.34
N VAL A 191 -4.07 -0.08 15.54
CA VAL A 191 -2.96 0.89 15.57
C VAL A 191 -2.83 1.55 16.94
N LYS A 192 -3.96 1.96 17.56
CA LYS A 192 -3.94 2.55 18.90
C LYS A 192 -3.46 1.58 19.98
N LEU A 193 -3.71 0.27 19.82
CA LEU A 193 -3.22 -0.75 20.74
C LEU A 193 -1.71 -1.02 20.59
N ALA A 194 -1.20 -1.00 19.36
CA ALA A 194 0.22 -1.28 19.06
C ALA A 194 1.21 -0.24 19.61
N LYS A 195 0.75 0.96 19.99
CA LYS A 195 1.53 2.15 20.41
C LYS A 195 2.47 2.71 19.34
N TYR A 196 3.27 1.87 18.71
CA TYR A 196 4.21 2.23 17.64
C TYR A 196 3.66 1.80 16.29
N TYR A 197 3.78 2.69 15.31
CA TYR A 197 3.42 2.41 13.93
C TYR A 197 4.33 3.17 12.98
N ALA A 198 4.47 2.67 11.76
CA ALA A 198 5.13 3.35 10.66
C ALA A 198 4.15 3.56 9.51
N VAL A 199 4.39 4.62 8.74
CA VAL A 199 3.60 4.97 7.57
C VAL A 199 4.39 4.62 6.32
N ILE A 200 3.79 3.85 5.43
CA ILE A 200 4.32 3.49 4.12
C ILE A 200 3.44 4.15 3.07
N MET A 201 4.06 4.93 2.21
CA MET A 201 3.41 5.67 1.13
C MET A 201 4.09 5.32 -0.19
N ASP A 202 3.29 5.04 -1.21
CA ASP A 202 3.77 4.80 -2.56
C ASP A 202 2.81 5.44 -3.57
N CYS A 203 3.32 5.89 -4.71
CA CYS A 203 2.52 6.55 -5.74
C CYS A 203 2.65 5.82 -7.07
N THR A 204 1.53 5.64 -7.76
CA THR A 204 1.52 5.10 -9.12
C THR A 204 0.37 5.72 -9.91
N PRO A 205 0.59 6.09 -11.18
CA PRO A 205 -0.49 6.55 -12.04
C PRO A 205 -1.45 5.40 -12.35
N ASP A 206 -2.75 5.67 -12.28
CA ASP A 206 -3.80 4.71 -12.63
C ASP A 206 -4.14 4.71 -14.13
N VAL A 207 -5.10 3.85 -14.51
CA VAL A 207 -5.58 3.73 -15.90
C VAL A 207 -6.29 4.99 -16.42
N SER A 208 -6.66 5.90 -15.52
CA SER A 208 -7.29 7.19 -15.84
C SER A 208 -6.27 8.33 -15.88
N HIS A 209 -4.97 8.02 -15.83
CA HIS A 209 -3.86 8.99 -15.77
C HIS A 209 -3.90 9.90 -14.54
N LYS A 210 -4.49 9.44 -13.43
CA LYS A 210 -4.43 10.11 -12.13
C LYS A 210 -3.39 9.43 -11.24
N GLU A 211 -2.59 10.23 -10.55
CA GLU A 211 -1.64 9.70 -9.55
C GLU A 211 -2.41 9.23 -8.31
N GLN A 212 -2.28 7.93 -7.99
CA GLN A 212 -2.89 7.32 -6.81
C GLN A 212 -1.81 7.09 -5.75
N LEU A 213 -2.01 7.68 -4.58
CA LEU A 213 -1.23 7.42 -3.38
C LEU A 213 -1.82 6.24 -2.61
N SER A 214 -1.04 5.17 -2.44
CA SER A 214 -1.34 4.07 -1.53
C SER A 214 -0.83 4.40 -0.12
N LEU A 215 -1.72 4.37 0.87
CA LEU A 215 -1.35 4.51 2.28
C LEU A 215 -1.46 3.16 3.01
N VAL A 216 -0.36 2.73 3.64
CA VAL A 216 -0.29 1.52 4.45
C VAL A 216 0.31 1.85 5.81
N LEU A 217 -0.28 1.34 6.88
CA LEU A 217 0.22 1.45 8.25
C LEU A 217 0.86 0.13 8.67
N ARG A 218 2.12 0.17 9.09
CA ARG A 218 2.81 -0.98 9.67
C ARG A 218 2.79 -0.86 11.18
N THR A 219 2.32 -1.89 11.86
CA THR A 219 2.19 -1.94 13.33
C THR A 219 2.88 -3.17 13.89
N LEU A 220 3.38 -3.06 15.10
CA LEU A 220 3.91 -4.18 15.87
C LEU A 220 2.93 -4.50 17.01
N ASN A 221 2.25 -5.64 16.94
CA ASN A 221 1.41 -6.11 18.03
C ASN A 221 2.24 -7.02 18.94
N CYS A 222 2.31 -6.69 20.21
CA CYS A 222 3.01 -7.50 21.22
C CYS A 222 2.00 -7.97 22.26
N GLU A 223 1.70 -9.26 22.24
CA GLU A 223 0.80 -9.91 23.19
C GLU A 223 1.58 -10.96 23.99
N THR A 224 1.36 -11.03 25.30
CA THR A 224 2.04 -11.98 26.21
C THR A 224 1.85 -13.45 25.77
N SER A 225 0.70 -13.77 25.18
CA SER A 225 0.32 -15.13 24.77
C SER A 225 0.79 -15.55 23.38
N VAL A 226 1.14 -14.61 22.50
CA VAL A 226 1.43 -14.87 21.07
C VAL A 226 2.83 -14.38 20.68
N GLY A 227 3.40 -13.45 21.43
CA GLY A 227 4.64 -12.75 21.12
C GLY A 227 4.42 -11.52 20.22
N ALA A 228 5.53 -11.01 19.69
CA ALA A 228 5.59 -9.90 18.76
C ALA A 228 5.24 -10.36 17.34
N SER A 229 4.23 -9.71 16.76
CA SER A 229 3.78 -9.93 15.39
C SER A 229 3.70 -8.61 14.62
N ILE A 230 4.23 -8.62 13.40
CA ILE A 230 4.20 -7.45 12.52
C ILE A 230 2.99 -7.57 11.60
N SER A 231 2.18 -6.53 11.56
CA SER A 231 1.05 -6.42 10.64
C SER A 231 1.13 -5.16 9.81
N GLU A 232 0.75 -5.25 8.55
CA GLU A 232 0.66 -4.12 7.63
C GLU A 232 -0.80 -3.99 7.19
N HIS A 233 -1.38 -2.82 7.39
CA HIS A 233 -2.78 -2.52 7.18
C HIS A 233 -2.94 -1.44 6.11
N PHE A 234 -3.56 -1.80 5.00
CA PHE A 234 -3.92 -0.88 3.93
C PHE A 234 -5.07 0.03 4.34
N VAL A 235 -4.88 1.33 4.16
CA VAL A 235 -5.83 2.38 4.56
C VAL A 235 -6.65 2.91 3.39
N GLY A 236 -6.07 2.96 2.20
CA GLY A 236 -6.78 3.45 1.03
C GLY A 236 -5.89 4.00 -0.07
N PHE A 237 -6.56 4.28 -1.18
CA PHE A 237 -6.01 5.08 -2.28
C PHE A 237 -6.53 6.51 -2.18
N PHE A 238 -5.63 7.46 -2.42
CA PHE A 238 -5.93 8.89 -2.44
C PHE A 238 -5.49 9.48 -3.77
N ASP A 239 -6.36 10.30 -4.38
CA ASP A 239 -6.00 11.10 -5.53
C ASP A 239 -5.01 12.18 -5.06
N VAL A 240 -3.87 12.29 -5.74
CA VAL A 240 -2.86 13.32 -5.44
C VAL A 240 -2.47 14.04 -6.73
N GLU A 241 -2.54 15.36 -6.73
CA GLU A 241 -2.09 16.17 -7.87
C GLU A 241 -0.59 16.49 -7.78
N ASP A 242 -0.10 16.76 -6.56
CA ASP A 242 1.31 17.04 -6.29
C ASP A 242 2.04 15.82 -5.70
N THR A 243 2.85 15.17 -6.52
CA THR A 243 3.68 14.03 -6.11
C THR A 243 4.98 14.41 -5.39
N THR A 244 5.20 15.70 -5.11
CA THR A 244 6.32 16.12 -4.27
C THR A 244 6.14 15.66 -2.83
N GLY A 245 7.23 15.57 -2.06
CA GLY A 245 7.15 15.25 -0.64
C GLY A 245 6.29 16.21 0.18
N GLY A 246 6.12 17.47 -0.30
CA GLY A 246 5.24 18.47 0.31
C GLY A 246 3.77 18.10 0.15
N GLY A 247 3.31 17.95 -1.10
CA GLY A 247 1.92 17.59 -1.40
C GLY A 247 1.48 16.27 -0.76
N LEU A 248 2.35 15.24 -0.79
CA LEU A 248 2.08 13.97 -0.12
C LEU A 248 1.90 14.12 1.40
N THR A 249 2.68 15.00 2.03
CA THR A 249 2.57 15.22 3.48
C THR A 249 1.29 15.96 3.82
N GLU A 250 0.88 16.92 3.01
CA GLU A 250 -0.39 17.63 3.19
C GLU A 250 -1.58 16.66 3.12
N THR A 251 -1.64 15.81 2.09
CA THR A 251 -2.67 14.77 1.96
C THR A 251 -2.68 13.81 3.18
N LEU A 252 -1.50 13.44 3.68
CA LEU A 252 -1.40 12.60 4.88
C LEU A 252 -1.94 13.34 6.12
N LEU A 253 -1.57 14.61 6.32
CA LEU A 253 -2.01 15.39 7.48
C LEU A 253 -3.51 15.63 7.46
N GLU A 254 -4.10 15.94 6.31
CA GLU A 254 -5.55 16.06 6.15
C GLU A 254 -6.26 14.76 6.52
N TYR A 255 -5.74 13.62 6.06
CA TYR A 255 -6.30 12.32 6.39
C TYR A 255 -6.23 12.01 7.89
N LEU A 256 -5.06 12.27 8.50
CA LEU A 256 -4.84 12.05 9.92
C LEU A 256 -5.72 12.96 10.77
N GLN A 257 -5.89 14.24 10.42
CA GLN A 257 -6.79 15.16 11.13
C GLN A 257 -8.23 14.65 11.18
N GLN A 258 -8.71 14.01 10.11
CA GLN A 258 -10.06 13.45 10.05
C GLN A 258 -10.25 12.20 10.93
N HIS A 259 -9.21 11.38 11.15
CA HIS A 259 -9.33 10.05 11.77
C HIS A 259 -8.53 9.88 13.09
N GLY A 260 -7.76 10.87 13.53
CA GLY A 260 -6.98 10.79 14.76
C GLY A 260 -6.27 12.09 15.16
N ASN A 261 -6.47 12.51 16.41
CA ASN A 261 -5.77 13.63 17.01
C ASN A 261 -4.32 13.22 17.33
N MET A 262 -3.42 13.32 16.34
CA MET A 262 -1.99 13.04 16.50
C MET A 262 -1.17 14.33 16.38
N MET A 263 -1.28 15.19 17.40
CA MET A 263 -0.29 16.23 17.64
C MET A 263 0.81 15.68 18.56
N GLY A 264 1.85 15.09 17.95
CA GLY A 264 3.15 15.01 18.61
C GLY A 264 3.76 16.41 18.66
N HIS A 265 4.02 16.93 19.86
CA HIS A 265 4.41 18.33 20.07
C HIS A 265 5.88 18.65 19.69
N LYS A 266 6.66 17.78 19.02
CA LYS A 266 8.07 18.12 18.73
C LYS A 266 8.55 17.61 17.36
N GLN A 267 8.95 18.59 16.54
CA GLN A 267 9.65 18.49 15.24
C GLN A 267 8.83 17.90 14.08
N GLY A 268 8.47 18.79 13.15
CA GLY A 268 7.53 18.52 12.07
C GLY A 268 7.90 17.32 11.19
N VAL A 269 6.99 16.35 11.16
CA VAL A 269 6.92 15.24 10.20
C VAL A 269 7.07 15.75 8.75
N GLN A 270 6.60 16.97 8.50
CA GLN A 270 6.71 17.70 7.23
C GLN A 270 8.14 17.93 6.73
N ALA A 271 9.11 18.22 7.61
CA ALA A 271 10.50 18.46 7.19
C ALA A 271 11.29 17.17 6.93
N ARG A 272 10.94 16.06 7.60
CA ARG A 272 11.64 14.77 7.48
C ARG A 272 11.13 13.92 6.31
N ILE A 273 9.85 14.03 5.95
CA ILE A 273 9.28 13.35 4.76
C ILE A 273 9.75 14.00 3.45
N LEU A 274 10.02 15.31 3.45
CA LEU A 274 10.54 16.06 2.29
C LEU A 274 11.91 15.57 1.76
N GLN A 275 12.61 14.72 2.51
CA GLN A 275 13.98 14.31 2.16
C GLN A 275 14.10 12.90 1.56
N ILE A 276 13.04 12.12 1.41
CA ILE A 276 13.14 10.74 0.91
C ILE A 276 12.12 10.50 -0.20
N THR A 277 12.55 10.69 -1.44
CA THR A 277 12.00 9.97 -2.61
C THR A 277 12.96 10.10 -3.77
N ALA A 278 14.04 9.32 -3.73
CA ALA A 278 14.94 9.16 -4.85
C ALA A 278 14.35 8.13 -5.84
N LYS A 279 13.69 8.58 -6.92
CA LYS A 279 13.41 7.74 -8.10
C LYS A 279 14.72 7.51 -8.87
N LEU A 280 15.62 6.71 -8.30
CA LEU A 280 17.04 6.79 -8.67
C LEU A 280 17.45 5.85 -9.81
N PHE A 281 16.78 4.71 -9.99
CA PHE A 281 17.27 3.73 -10.97
C PHE A 281 16.91 4.04 -12.42
N VAL A 282 15.86 4.81 -12.71
CA VAL A 282 15.38 5.10 -14.09
C VAL A 282 16.48 5.70 -14.99
N TYR A 283 17.48 6.36 -14.41
CA TYR A 283 18.58 7.02 -15.11
C TYR A 283 19.56 6.07 -15.79
N ALA A 284 19.75 4.84 -15.30
CA ALA A 284 20.73 3.92 -15.87
C ALA A 284 20.41 3.46 -17.31
N ALA A 285 19.13 3.35 -17.71
CA ALA A 285 18.78 3.07 -19.11
C ALA A 285 18.91 4.28 -20.04
N LYS A 286 19.07 5.48 -19.46
CA LYS A 286 19.36 6.74 -20.15
C LYS A 286 20.83 7.17 -19.96
N SER A 287 21.67 6.30 -19.41
CA SER A 287 23.08 6.60 -19.09
C SER A 287 23.92 6.91 -20.32
N SER A 288 23.55 6.33 -21.47
CA SER A 288 24.22 6.56 -22.74
C SER A 288 23.23 6.50 -23.90
N VAL A 289 23.60 7.15 -25.01
CA VAL A 289 22.85 7.07 -26.28
C VAL A 289 22.73 5.61 -26.75
N MET A 290 23.77 4.82 -26.49
CA MET A 290 23.79 3.39 -26.81
C MET A 290 22.77 2.59 -26.00
N SER A 291 22.64 2.88 -24.70
CA SER A 291 21.61 2.32 -23.83
C SER A 291 20.20 2.67 -24.32
N MET A 292 19.96 3.93 -24.67
CA MET A 292 18.66 4.40 -25.16
C MET A 292 18.28 3.71 -26.48
N SER A 293 19.23 3.62 -27.41
CA SER A 293 19.05 2.94 -28.69
C SER A 293 18.73 1.45 -28.48
N PHE A 294 19.48 0.76 -27.61
CA PHE A 294 19.25 -0.66 -27.30
C PHE A 294 17.83 -0.94 -26.81
N PHE A 295 17.33 -0.18 -25.82
CA PHE A 295 15.96 -0.36 -25.34
C PHE A 295 14.91 0.11 -26.37
N GLY A 296 15.23 1.09 -27.21
CA GLY A 296 14.39 1.46 -28.34
C GLY A 296 14.18 0.31 -29.32
N LEU A 297 15.24 -0.48 -29.60
CA LEU A 297 15.17 -1.65 -30.47
C LEU A 297 14.34 -2.78 -29.86
N LEU A 298 14.52 -3.04 -28.57
CA LEU A 298 13.69 -3.99 -27.83
C LEU A 298 12.19 -3.64 -27.91
N GLN A 299 11.85 -2.35 -27.76
CA GLN A 299 10.44 -1.93 -27.87
C GLN A 299 9.91 -2.08 -29.29
N ARG A 300 10.72 -1.74 -30.31
CA ARG A 300 10.35 -1.91 -31.73
C ARG A 300 10.13 -3.39 -32.08
N LEU A 301 10.98 -4.28 -31.58
CA LEU A 301 10.83 -5.72 -31.74
C LEU A 301 9.52 -6.22 -31.12
N TYR A 302 9.23 -5.82 -29.89
CA TYR A 302 7.97 -6.17 -29.24
C TYR A 302 6.78 -5.66 -30.05
N ASN A 303 6.77 -4.38 -30.43
CA ASN A 303 5.68 -3.77 -31.19
C ASN A 303 5.44 -4.47 -32.54
N LEU A 304 6.50 -4.85 -33.26
CA LEU A 304 6.40 -5.55 -34.55
C LEU A 304 5.61 -6.85 -34.44
N PHE A 305 5.92 -7.66 -33.43
CA PHE A 305 5.27 -8.95 -33.22
C PHE A 305 3.92 -8.81 -32.51
N SER A 306 3.79 -7.91 -31.53
CA SER A 306 2.57 -7.76 -30.73
C SER A 306 1.42 -7.09 -31.48
N SER A 307 1.71 -6.32 -32.53
CA SER A 307 0.69 -5.60 -33.30
C SER A 307 -0.18 -6.50 -34.18
N SER A 308 0.19 -7.77 -34.39
CA SER A 308 -0.55 -8.69 -35.26
C SER A 308 -0.50 -10.13 -34.76
N VAL A 309 -1.67 -10.76 -34.68
CA VAL A 309 -1.82 -12.17 -34.27
C VAL A 309 -1.04 -13.11 -35.19
N GLN A 310 -0.99 -12.80 -36.50
CA GLN A 310 -0.24 -13.60 -37.48
C GLN A 310 1.27 -13.50 -37.25
N ARG A 311 1.79 -12.29 -36.97
CA ARG A 311 3.21 -12.08 -36.65
C ARG A 311 3.57 -12.77 -35.32
N TRP A 312 2.69 -12.66 -34.33
CA TRP A 312 2.86 -13.35 -33.04
C TRP A 312 2.84 -14.89 -33.18
N ALA A 313 2.06 -15.44 -34.12
CA ALA A 313 2.06 -16.86 -34.42
C ALA A 313 3.41 -17.32 -34.98
N VAL A 314 4.01 -16.54 -35.91
CA VAL A 314 5.37 -16.80 -36.42
C VAL A 314 6.39 -16.80 -35.28
N LEU A 315 6.33 -15.80 -34.39
CA LEU A 315 7.23 -15.76 -33.22
C LEU A 315 7.12 -17.02 -32.36
N ARG A 316 5.89 -17.50 -32.08
CA ARG A 316 5.66 -18.68 -31.23
C ARG A 316 6.09 -20.00 -31.86
N GLN A 317 6.21 -20.07 -33.18
CA GLN A 317 6.72 -21.27 -33.87
C GLN A 317 8.21 -21.47 -33.61
N HIS A 318 8.97 -20.37 -33.48
CA HIS A 318 10.42 -20.42 -33.26
C HIS A 318 10.81 -20.26 -31.78
N VAL A 319 10.11 -19.41 -31.03
CA VAL A 319 10.38 -19.14 -29.62
C VAL A 319 9.31 -19.80 -28.74
N THR A 320 9.60 -20.99 -28.23
CA THR A 320 8.64 -21.84 -27.53
C THR A 320 8.64 -21.69 -26.00
N GLN A 321 9.77 -21.30 -25.40
CA GLN A 321 9.94 -21.29 -23.94
C GLN A 321 9.70 -19.92 -23.28
N LEU A 322 10.18 -18.83 -23.88
CA LEU A 322 10.06 -17.47 -23.34
C LEU A 322 9.38 -16.55 -24.35
N THR A 323 8.51 -15.65 -23.89
CA THR A 323 7.82 -14.69 -24.76
C THR A 323 8.39 -13.29 -24.62
N LEU A 324 8.45 -12.54 -25.73
CA LEU A 324 8.82 -11.13 -25.71
C LEU A 324 7.89 -10.34 -24.78
N LYS A 325 8.48 -9.47 -23.97
CA LYS A 325 7.77 -8.61 -23.03
C LYS A 325 7.91 -7.14 -23.43
N MET A 326 6.83 -6.39 -23.23
CA MET A 326 6.83 -4.95 -23.37
C MET A 326 7.77 -4.31 -22.35
N LEU A 327 8.51 -3.28 -22.74
CA LEU A 327 9.33 -2.53 -21.80
C LEU A 327 8.43 -1.68 -20.89
N SER A 328 8.69 -1.75 -19.59
CA SER A 328 8.12 -0.78 -18.65
C SER A 328 9.03 0.44 -18.53
N THR A 329 8.41 1.62 -18.51
CA THR A 329 9.08 2.88 -18.18
C THR A 329 9.50 2.94 -16.71
N ILE A 330 8.77 2.26 -15.81
CA ILE A 330 8.90 2.40 -14.34
C ILE A 330 9.44 1.11 -13.67
N ARG A 331 9.18 -0.09 -14.21
CA ARG A 331 9.49 -1.37 -13.54
C ARG A 331 10.69 -2.11 -14.15
N TRP A 332 11.73 -2.35 -13.35
CA TRP A 332 12.97 -3.04 -13.76
C TRP A 332 12.77 -4.51 -14.12
N GLU A 333 11.84 -5.19 -13.43
CA GLU A 333 11.45 -6.57 -13.74
C GLU A 333 11.02 -6.77 -15.20
N ALA A 334 10.28 -5.81 -15.76
CA ALA A 334 9.87 -5.90 -17.16
C ALA A 334 11.04 -5.72 -18.13
N ARG A 335 12.11 -5.04 -17.72
CA ARG A 335 13.32 -4.83 -18.54
C ARG A 335 14.25 -6.04 -18.51
N ILE A 336 14.40 -6.70 -17.37
CA ILE A 336 15.16 -7.95 -17.32
C ILE A 336 14.46 -9.04 -18.12
N ASP A 337 13.13 -9.15 -18.04
CA ASP A 337 12.39 -10.17 -18.80
C ASP A 337 12.50 -9.96 -20.32
N SER A 338 12.50 -8.71 -20.79
CA SER A 338 12.68 -8.43 -22.22
C SER A 338 14.11 -8.74 -22.70
N VAL A 339 15.13 -8.44 -21.90
CA VAL A 339 16.53 -8.75 -22.21
C VAL A 339 16.83 -10.26 -22.09
N LYS A 340 16.20 -10.95 -21.13
CA LYS A 340 16.39 -12.38 -20.87
C LYS A 340 16.02 -13.23 -22.09
N VAL A 341 14.93 -12.88 -22.78
CA VAL A 341 14.53 -13.56 -24.02
C VAL A 341 15.64 -13.49 -25.05
N LEU A 342 16.25 -12.31 -25.22
CA LEU A 342 17.36 -12.15 -26.16
C LEU A 342 18.64 -12.82 -25.69
N ARG A 343 18.96 -12.82 -24.40
CA ARG A 343 20.16 -13.47 -23.88
C ARG A 343 20.20 -14.98 -24.21
N TYR A 344 19.06 -15.66 -24.11
CA TYR A 344 19.00 -17.13 -24.26
C TYR A 344 18.38 -17.62 -25.57
N HIS A 345 17.59 -16.77 -26.26
CA HIS A 345 16.89 -17.15 -27.48
C HIS A 345 17.15 -16.19 -28.66
N LEU A 346 18.28 -15.48 -28.69
CA LEU A 346 18.65 -14.64 -29.83
C LEU A 346 18.59 -15.40 -31.17
N PRO A 347 19.11 -16.64 -31.31
CA PRO A 347 19.05 -17.37 -32.57
C PRO A 347 17.60 -17.59 -33.05
N GLN A 348 16.73 -18.05 -32.17
CA GLN A 348 15.33 -18.30 -32.49
C GLN A 348 14.57 -17.01 -32.82
N VAL A 349 14.93 -15.89 -32.19
CA VAL A 349 14.35 -14.57 -32.52
C VAL A 349 14.82 -14.10 -33.91
N LEU A 350 16.08 -14.33 -34.27
CA LEU A 350 16.60 -14.00 -35.60
C LEU A 350 15.96 -14.89 -36.68
N GLU A 351 15.76 -16.18 -36.41
CA GLU A 351 15.00 -17.08 -37.29
C GLU A 351 13.56 -16.61 -37.48
N ALA A 352 12.87 -16.23 -36.39
CA ALA A 352 11.52 -15.69 -36.45
C ALA A 352 11.45 -14.39 -37.29
N LEU A 353 12.45 -13.52 -37.19
CA LEU A 353 12.56 -12.33 -38.02
C LEU A 353 12.82 -12.67 -39.49
N SER A 354 13.61 -13.70 -39.79
CA SER A 354 13.84 -14.16 -41.16
C SER A 354 12.58 -14.78 -41.77
N ALA A 355 11.88 -15.64 -41.02
CA ALA A 355 10.58 -16.17 -41.41
C ALA A 355 9.52 -15.07 -41.59
N LEU A 356 9.57 -14.02 -40.76
CA LEU A 356 8.66 -12.87 -40.93
C LEU A 356 8.99 -12.08 -42.22
N GLN A 357 10.26 -11.98 -42.62
CA GLN A 357 10.65 -11.35 -43.88
C GLN A 357 10.12 -12.13 -45.09
N THR A 358 10.19 -13.46 -45.09
CA THR A 358 9.65 -14.28 -46.19
C THR A 358 8.14 -14.12 -46.30
N VAL A 359 7.42 -14.23 -45.18
CA VAL A 359 5.96 -14.05 -45.13
C VAL A 359 5.55 -12.63 -45.55
N ALA A 360 6.29 -11.60 -45.15
CA ALA A 360 6.02 -10.22 -45.53
C ALA A 360 6.27 -9.97 -47.02
N ALA A 361 7.30 -10.61 -47.61
CA ALA A 361 7.58 -10.54 -49.04
C ALA A 361 6.46 -11.19 -49.87
N GLU A 362 5.98 -12.36 -49.45
CA GLU A 362 4.85 -13.06 -50.09
C GLU A 362 3.56 -12.22 -50.04
N LYS A 363 3.28 -11.58 -48.90
CA LYS A 363 2.11 -10.72 -48.70
C LYS A 363 2.26 -9.30 -49.27
N ARG A 364 3.43 -8.96 -49.83
CA ARG A 364 3.79 -7.60 -50.30
C ARG A 364 3.62 -6.51 -49.23
N ASP A 365 3.85 -6.84 -47.96
CA ASP A 365 3.84 -5.88 -46.85
C ASP A 365 5.23 -5.22 -46.73
N ALA A 366 5.38 -4.08 -47.40
CA ALA A 366 6.65 -3.36 -47.47
C ALA A 366 7.11 -2.83 -46.10
N GLU A 367 6.18 -2.43 -45.24
CA GLU A 367 6.49 -1.89 -43.91
C GLU A 367 7.06 -2.98 -43.00
N THR A 368 6.35 -4.10 -42.88
CA THR A 368 6.82 -5.24 -42.08
C THR A 368 8.14 -5.78 -42.59
N LEU A 369 8.30 -5.89 -43.91
CA LEU A 369 9.53 -6.36 -44.52
C LEU A 369 10.72 -5.44 -44.19
N SER A 370 10.53 -4.13 -44.31
CA SER A 370 11.57 -3.13 -44.00
C SER A 370 11.96 -3.16 -42.52
N ILE A 371 10.97 -3.16 -41.63
CA ILE A 371 11.22 -3.18 -40.18
C ILE A 371 11.90 -4.50 -39.77
N ALA A 372 11.44 -5.65 -40.26
CA ALA A 372 12.03 -6.95 -39.94
C ALA A 372 13.47 -7.07 -40.44
N LYS A 373 13.77 -6.56 -41.65
CA LYS A 373 15.15 -6.50 -42.18
C LYS A 373 16.05 -5.61 -41.32
N CYS A 374 15.58 -4.43 -40.95
CA CYS A 374 16.31 -3.48 -40.10
C CYS A 374 16.60 -4.06 -38.71
N LEU A 375 15.59 -4.69 -38.07
CA LEU A 375 15.80 -5.34 -36.77
C LEU A 375 16.75 -6.54 -36.88
N TYR A 376 16.63 -7.35 -37.94
CA TYR A 376 17.53 -8.47 -38.17
C TYR A 376 18.99 -8.01 -38.30
N SER A 377 19.26 -6.98 -39.10
CA SER A 377 20.64 -6.50 -39.29
C SER A 377 21.23 -5.87 -38.03
N GLU A 378 20.44 -5.12 -37.26
CA GLU A 378 20.91 -4.49 -36.03
C GLU A 378 21.12 -5.51 -34.89
N MET A 379 20.22 -6.50 -34.77
CA MET A 379 20.32 -7.55 -33.75
C MET A 379 21.41 -8.58 -34.08
N ASN A 380 21.66 -8.83 -35.37
CA ASN A 380 22.75 -9.66 -35.87
C ASN A 380 24.09 -8.91 -35.92
N SER A 381 24.37 -8.08 -34.90
CA SER A 381 25.61 -7.31 -34.79
C SER A 381 26.36 -7.65 -33.50
N TRP A 382 27.69 -7.70 -33.58
CA TRP A 382 28.56 -7.93 -32.41
C TRP A 382 28.29 -6.94 -31.27
N ARG A 383 28.04 -5.68 -31.63
CA ARG A 383 27.67 -4.61 -30.71
C ARG A 383 26.38 -4.94 -29.94
N PHE A 384 25.33 -5.38 -30.62
CA PHE A 384 24.05 -5.67 -29.97
C PHE A 384 24.13 -6.88 -29.04
N LEU A 385 24.87 -7.92 -29.45
CA LEU A 385 25.11 -9.10 -28.62
C LEU A 385 25.86 -8.73 -27.32
N LEU A 386 26.94 -7.96 -27.42
CA LEU A 386 27.68 -7.47 -26.25
C LEU A 386 26.79 -6.62 -25.33
N CYS A 387 26.02 -5.68 -25.88
CA CYS A 387 25.06 -4.88 -25.10
C CYS A 387 24.05 -5.77 -24.36
N THR A 388 23.53 -6.82 -25.01
CA THR A 388 22.56 -7.74 -24.42
C THR A 388 23.13 -8.47 -23.20
N ILE A 389 24.36 -8.98 -23.31
CA ILE A 389 25.02 -9.72 -22.22
C ILE A 389 25.35 -8.79 -21.05
N VAL A 390 25.92 -7.61 -21.33
CA VAL A 390 26.23 -6.60 -20.30
C VAL A 390 24.96 -6.17 -19.57
N TRP A 391 23.89 -5.83 -20.32
CA TRP A 391 22.61 -5.46 -19.73
C TRP A 391 22.01 -6.57 -18.90
N TYR A 392 22.05 -7.82 -19.37
CA TYR A 392 21.52 -8.95 -18.63
C TYR A 392 22.20 -9.11 -17.27
N ASN A 393 23.54 -9.06 -17.24
CA ASN A 393 24.31 -9.23 -16.01
C ASN A 393 24.03 -8.11 -14.98
N VAL A 394 23.95 -6.85 -15.43
CA VAL A 394 23.60 -5.72 -14.55
C VAL A 394 22.15 -5.81 -14.08
N LEU A 395 21.21 -6.06 -14.99
CA LEU A 395 19.78 -6.16 -14.67
C LEU A 395 19.47 -7.34 -13.75
N TYR A 396 20.20 -8.45 -13.87
CA TYR A 396 20.05 -9.61 -13.01
C TYR A 396 20.29 -9.26 -11.54
N GLN A 397 21.39 -8.55 -11.26
CA GLN A 397 21.72 -8.12 -9.90
C GLN A 397 20.74 -7.06 -9.37
N ILE A 398 20.34 -6.11 -10.20
CA ILE A 398 19.32 -5.12 -9.81
C ILE A 398 17.97 -5.81 -9.53
N ASN A 399 17.60 -6.81 -10.31
CA ASN A 399 16.37 -7.57 -10.11
C ASN A 399 16.40 -8.41 -8.82
N HIS A 400 17.56 -8.94 -8.45
CA HIS A 400 17.74 -9.60 -7.15
C HIS A 400 17.38 -8.65 -5.99
N MET A 401 17.90 -7.41 -6.03
CA MET A 401 17.55 -6.38 -5.05
C MET A 401 16.07 -5.97 -5.12
N SER A 402 15.50 -5.85 -6.32
CA SER A 402 14.07 -5.54 -6.50
C SER A 402 13.18 -6.57 -5.84
N LYS A 403 13.46 -7.87 -6.04
CA LYS A 403 12.70 -8.97 -5.44
C LYS A 403 12.87 -9.02 -3.93
N LEU A 404 14.09 -8.78 -3.43
CA LEU A 404 14.34 -8.69 -2.00
C LEU A 404 13.50 -7.57 -1.38
N LEU A 405 13.48 -6.38 -1.98
CA LEU A 405 12.67 -5.25 -1.51
C LEU A 405 11.15 -5.48 -1.63
N GLN A 406 10.70 -6.50 -2.36
CA GLN A 406 9.29 -6.87 -2.48
C GLN A 406 8.88 -7.99 -1.53
N SER A 407 9.83 -8.67 -0.89
CA SER A 407 9.53 -9.77 0.01
C SER A 407 9.08 -9.23 1.38
N PRO A 408 7.92 -9.68 1.91
CA PRO A 408 7.29 -9.09 3.11
C PRO A 408 8.12 -9.25 4.40
N ASN A 409 9.00 -10.26 4.45
CA ASN A 409 9.68 -10.68 5.68
C ASN A 409 11.18 -10.36 5.69
N VAL A 410 11.62 -9.36 4.92
CA VAL A 410 13.06 -9.04 4.84
C VAL A 410 13.51 -8.23 6.05
N SER A 411 14.51 -8.78 6.75
CA SER A 411 15.18 -8.07 7.83
C SER A 411 16.12 -6.99 7.28
N LEU A 412 16.28 -5.92 8.06
CA LEU A 412 17.30 -4.90 7.84
C LEU A 412 18.69 -5.54 7.61
N LYS A 413 19.12 -6.44 8.48
CA LYS A 413 20.43 -7.11 8.37
C LYS A 413 20.61 -7.84 7.04
N THR A 414 19.59 -8.56 6.59
CA THR A 414 19.60 -9.26 5.29
C THR A 414 19.74 -8.27 4.15
N LEU A 415 18.94 -7.19 4.15
CA LEU A 415 18.97 -6.19 3.10
C LEU A 415 20.34 -5.51 2.98
N ARG A 416 21.00 -5.18 4.10
CA ARG A 416 22.36 -4.64 4.08
C ARG A 416 23.35 -5.61 3.43
N ARG A 417 23.36 -6.87 3.86
CA ARG A 417 24.27 -7.90 3.33
C ARG A 417 24.11 -8.08 1.83
N GLU A 418 22.87 -8.20 1.35
CA GLU A 418 22.61 -8.35 -0.09
C GLU A 418 22.96 -7.07 -0.87
N THR A 419 22.74 -5.89 -0.30
CA THR A 419 23.15 -4.60 -0.91
C THR A 419 24.67 -4.52 -1.04
N GLU A 420 25.41 -4.87 0.01
CA GLU A 420 26.88 -4.91 0.00
C GLU A 420 27.40 -5.94 -1.02
N GLY A 421 26.76 -7.11 -1.11
CA GLY A 421 27.07 -8.14 -2.10
C GLY A 421 26.88 -7.65 -3.54
N VAL A 422 25.74 -7.02 -3.85
CA VAL A 422 25.48 -6.45 -5.19
C VAL A 422 26.42 -5.30 -5.51
N ARG A 423 26.74 -4.45 -4.53
CA ARG A 423 27.75 -3.38 -4.69
C ARG A 423 29.12 -3.98 -5.01
N GLY A 424 29.55 -4.99 -4.27
CA GLY A 424 30.81 -5.70 -4.50
C GLY A 424 30.88 -6.34 -5.88
N TYR A 425 29.80 -7.00 -6.30
CA TYR A 425 29.68 -7.55 -7.65
C TYR A 425 29.81 -6.46 -8.72
N LEU A 426 29.09 -5.34 -8.59
CA LEU A 426 29.14 -4.25 -9.59
C LEU A 426 30.52 -3.59 -9.65
N MET A 427 31.22 -3.45 -8.52
CA MET A 427 32.61 -2.98 -8.49
C MET A 427 33.56 -3.94 -9.19
N GLN A 428 33.46 -5.24 -8.91
CA GLN A 428 34.26 -6.25 -9.62
C GLN A 428 33.93 -6.28 -11.12
N PHE A 429 32.64 -6.20 -11.46
CA PHE A 429 32.16 -6.17 -12.83
C PHE A 429 32.68 -4.94 -13.56
N ARG A 430 32.75 -3.77 -12.92
CA ARG A 430 33.35 -2.56 -13.50
C ARG A 430 34.79 -2.76 -13.94
N GLU A 431 35.59 -3.48 -13.16
CA GLU A 431 37.01 -3.69 -13.46
C GLU A 431 37.19 -4.75 -14.57
N SER A 432 36.74 -5.99 -14.32
CA SER A 432 37.02 -7.14 -15.19
C SER A 432 35.82 -7.66 -16.01
N GLY A 433 34.59 -7.21 -15.71
CA GLY A 433 33.35 -7.78 -16.26
C GLY A 433 33.20 -7.65 -17.77
N LEU A 434 33.83 -6.65 -18.40
CA LEU A 434 33.80 -6.49 -19.86
C LEU A 434 34.48 -7.67 -20.57
N SER A 435 35.64 -8.12 -20.05
CA SER A 435 36.38 -9.24 -20.64
C SER A 435 35.59 -10.55 -20.57
N PHE A 436 34.91 -10.79 -19.44
CA PHE A 436 33.99 -11.91 -19.27
C PHE A 436 32.82 -11.85 -20.27
N CYS A 437 32.20 -10.68 -20.42
CA CYS A 437 31.11 -10.50 -21.39
C CYS A 437 31.58 -10.71 -22.84
N GLN A 438 32.83 -10.35 -23.17
CA GLN A 438 33.42 -10.62 -24.48
C GLN A 438 33.60 -12.12 -24.71
N SER A 439 34.14 -12.88 -23.75
CA SER A 439 34.27 -14.33 -23.89
C SER A 439 32.92 -15.05 -24.03
N ASP A 440 31.92 -14.61 -23.27
CA ASP A 440 30.56 -15.16 -23.35
C ASP A 440 29.87 -14.82 -24.68
N ALA A 441 30.11 -13.61 -25.19
CA ALA A 441 29.66 -13.20 -26.53
C ALA A 441 30.35 -13.99 -27.65
N MET A 442 31.62 -14.39 -27.49
CA MET A 442 32.35 -15.15 -28.51
C MET A 442 31.66 -16.48 -28.81
N ASN A 443 31.24 -17.20 -27.77
CA ASN A 443 30.56 -18.49 -27.93
C ASN A 443 29.27 -18.34 -28.77
N ILE A 444 28.45 -17.32 -28.47
CA ILE A 444 27.19 -17.08 -29.19
C ILE A 444 27.44 -16.54 -30.61
N ALA A 445 28.46 -15.70 -30.78
CA ALA A 445 28.79 -15.18 -32.11
C ALA A 445 29.35 -16.25 -33.05
N GLU A 446 30.00 -17.28 -32.51
CA GLU A 446 30.45 -18.45 -33.29
C GLU A 446 29.29 -19.30 -33.77
N GLU A 447 28.29 -19.53 -32.91
CA GLU A 447 27.03 -20.19 -33.30
C GLU A 447 26.27 -19.40 -34.38
N LEU A 448 26.21 -18.08 -34.25
CA LEU A 448 25.45 -17.19 -35.15
C LEU A 448 26.25 -16.68 -36.37
N LYS A 449 27.54 -17.03 -36.48
CA LYS A 449 28.46 -16.54 -37.53
C LYS A 449 28.49 -15.00 -37.64
N ILE A 450 28.44 -14.30 -36.51
CA ILE A 450 28.44 -12.83 -36.47
C ILE A 450 29.86 -12.30 -36.68
N GLU A 451 30.03 -11.31 -37.56
CA GLU A 451 31.31 -10.62 -37.72
C GLU A 451 31.71 -9.87 -36.44
N LYS A 452 32.87 -10.23 -35.90
CA LYS A 452 33.44 -9.71 -34.64
C LYS A 452 34.03 -8.30 -34.79
N ARG A 453 33.26 -7.34 -35.31
CA ARG A 453 33.71 -5.95 -35.50
C ARG A 453 32.78 -4.95 -34.83
N LEU A 454 33.37 -4.05 -34.03
CA LEU A 454 32.71 -2.82 -33.61
C LEU A 454 32.84 -1.78 -34.73
N PRO A 455 31.77 -1.03 -35.05
CA PRO A 455 31.85 -0.01 -36.09
C PRO A 455 32.81 1.11 -35.67
N ALA A 456 33.86 1.33 -36.46
CA ALA A 456 34.78 2.44 -36.26
C ALA A 456 34.07 3.78 -36.56
N LYS A 457 34.22 4.77 -35.67
CA LYS A 457 33.69 6.12 -35.90
C LYS A 457 34.42 6.71 -37.12
N ARG A 458 33.67 7.18 -38.13
CA ARG A 458 34.25 7.82 -39.32
C ARG A 458 35.00 9.08 -38.86
N GLN A 459 36.32 9.06 -39.01
CA GLN A 459 37.16 10.20 -38.64
C GLN A 459 36.86 11.38 -39.57
N LYS A 460 36.45 12.51 -39.00
CA LYS A 460 36.43 13.77 -39.74
C LYS A 460 37.87 14.22 -39.89
N ARG A 461 38.42 14.16 -41.10
CA ARG A 461 39.68 14.86 -41.41
C ARG A 461 39.35 16.36 -41.46
N THR A 462 39.64 17.08 -40.39
CA THR A 462 39.71 18.55 -40.46
C THR A 462 40.90 18.92 -41.34
N PRO A 463 40.71 19.73 -42.40
CA PRO A 463 41.83 20.22 -43.18
C PRO A 463 42.72 21.06 -42.27
N LYS A 464 44.01 20.72 -42.19
CA LYS A 464 45.00 21.50 -41.44
C LYS A 464 45.17 22.87 -42.11
N HIS A 465 44.58 23.91 -41.54
CA HIS A 465 45.07 25.27 -41.75
C HIS A 465 46.14 25.58 -40.68
N PHE A 466 47.20 26.25 -41.14
CA PHE A 466 48.46 26.50 -40.45
C PHE A 466 48.35 27.05 -39.02
N ASN A 467 49.27 26.56 -38.17
CA ASN A 467 49.79 27.10 -36.90
C ASN A 467 48.85 27.26 -35.69
N CYS A 468 48.91 26.28 -34.78
CA CYS A 468 49.13 26.54 -33.35
C CYS A 468 49.59 25.23 -32.67
N ASP A 469 50.78 25.27 -32.06
CA ASP A 469 51.34 24.21 -31.22
C ASP A 469 50.51 24.04 -29.94
N SER A 470 49.43 23.28 -30.06
CA SER A 470 48.86 22.52 -28.97
C SER A 470 48.23 21.29 -29.57
N ALA A 471 49.08 20.36 -30.03
CA ALA A 471 48.67 18.98 -30.22
C ALA A 471 48.32 18.43 -28.83
N ALA A 472 47.10 18.70 -28.36
CA ALA A 472 46.45 17.75 -27.49
C ALA A 472 46.44 16.45 -28.30
N GLU A 473 47.31 15.52 -27.95
CA GLU A 473 47.28 14.17 -28.47
C GLU A 473 45.83 13.70 -28.40
N GLU A 474 45.13 13.65 -29.54
CA GLU A 474 43.81 13.04 -29.61
C GLU A 474 44.04 11.56 -29.26
N THR A 475 43.85 11.20 -27.99
CA THR A 475 44.11 9.86 -27.48
C THR A 475 43.41 8.83 -28.38
N PHE A 476 44.22 8.04 -29.08
CA PHE A 476 43.78 6.96 -29.96
C PHE A 476 43.08 5.91 -29.10
N HIS A 477 41.75 5.83 -29.17
CA HIS A 477 41.00 4.77 -28.50
C HIS A 477 40.64 3.67 -29.50
N SER A 478 41.00 2.44 -29.16
CA SER A 478 40.50 1.26 -29.87
C SER A 478 38.96 1.27 -29.85
N PRO A 479 38.26 0.69 -30.86
CA PRO A 479 36.80 0.59 -30.84
C PRO A 479 36.24 -0.08 -29.57
N GLU A 480 37.04 -0.96 -28.96
CA GLU A 480 36.74 -1.63 -27.68
C GLU A 480 36.86 -0.68 -26.48
N GLU A 481 37.90 0.16 -26.43
CA GLU A 481 38.02 1.21 -25.42
C GLU A 481 36.92 2.27 -25.55
N ALA A 482 36.54 2.61 -26.78
CA ALA A 482 35.42 3.50 -27.04
C ALA A 482 34.11 2.89 -26.51
N PHE A 483 33.86 1.60 -26.75
CA PHE A 483 32.70 0.90 -26.17
C PHE A 483 32.78 0.86 -24.63
N ARG A 484 33.96 0.61 -24.07
CA ARG A 484 34.18 0.60 -22.62
C ARG A 484 33.85 1.97 -22.01
N ARG A 485 34.32 3.05 -22.61
CA ARG A 485 34.12 4.42 -22.11
C ARG A 485 32.73 4.98 -22.37
N GLU A 486 32.16 4.78 -23.55
CA GLU A 486 30.89 5.42 -23.94
C GLU A 486 29.65 4.65 -23.45
N PHE A 487 29.77 3.34 -23.17
CA PHE A 487 28.64 2.51 -22.75
C PHE A 487 28.87 1.76 -21.44
N PHE A 488 29.94 0.96 -21.35
CA PHE A 488 30.12 0.03 -20.23
C PHE A 488 30.32 0.75 -18.89
N LEU A 489 31.31 1.65 -18.80
CA LEU A 489 31.60 2.38 -17.57
C LEU A 489 30.42 3.29 -17.16
N PRO A 490 29.83 4.13 -18.05
CA PRO A 490 28.69 4.96 -17.68
C PRO A 490 27.50 4.15 -17.18
N LEU A 491 27.25 2.96 -17.75
CA LEU A 491 26.20 2.06 -17.29
C LEU A 491 26.46 1.57 -15.86
N VAL A 492 27.63 0.99 -15.60
CA VAL A 492 27.96 0.41 -14.29
C VAL A 492 28.10 1.51 -13.23
N ASP A 493 28.72 2.64 -13.57
CA ASP A 493 28.87 3.79 -12.67
C ASP A 493 27.50 4.39 -12.32
N THR A 494 26.60 4.56 -13.30
CA THR A 494 25.24 5.03 -12.99
C THR A 494 24.49 4.05 -12.10
N ALA A 495 24.65 2.73 -12.31
CA ALA A 495 24.03 1.71 -11.47
C ALA A 495 24.59 1.72 -10.04
N LEU A 496 25.90 1.89 -9.87
CA LEU A 496 26.58 2.01 -8.58
C LEU A 496 26.15 3.27 -7.83
N THR A 497 26.18 4.44 -8.48
CA THR A 497 25.70 5.70 -7.88
C THR A 497 24.24 5.59 -7.48
N SER A 498 23.40 5.01 -8.34
CA SER A 498 21.98 4.77 -8.02
C SER A 498 21.77 3.78 -6.87
N LEU A 499 22.66 2.82 -6.68
CA LEU A 499 22.60 1.92 -5.53
C LEU A 499 23.03 2.66 -4.25
N ASN A 500 24.12 3.41 -4.32
CA ASN A 500 24.67 4.14 -3.20
C ASN A 500 23.73 5.24 -2.71
N ASP A 501 23.22 6.14 -3.56
CA ASP A 501 22.38 7.23 -3.04
C ASP A 501 21.04 6.70 -2.51
N ARG A 502 20.51 5.59 -3.07
CA ARG A 502 19.28 4.96 -2.57
C ARG A 502 19.45 4.40 -1.15
N PHE A 503 20.58 3.75 -0.89
CA PHE A 503 20.83 3.07 0.38
C PHE A 503 21.68 3.87 1.38
N SER A 504 22.18 5.04 0.99
CA SER A 504 22.99 5.94 1.83
C SER A 504 22.34 6.22 3.20
N LYS A 505 21.09 6.71 3.20
CA LYS A 505 20.34 6.99 4.42
C LYS A 505 19.99 5.75 5.23
N MET A 506 19.95 4.60 4.56
CA MET A 506 19.70 3.34 5.23
C MET A 506 20.90 2.92 6.07
N GLU A 507 22.13 3.26 5.65
CA GLU A 507 23.34 3.05 6.46
C GLU A 507 23.32 3.81 7.77
N ASP A 508 22.76 5.02 7.80
CA ASP A 508 22.59 5.77 9.06
C ASP A 508 21.64 5.04 10.02
N VAL A 509 20.53 4.51 9.50
CA VAL A 509 19.57 3.70 10.26
C VAL A 509 20.20 2.36 10.70
N TYR A 510 20.99 1.73 9.84
CA TYR A 510 21.73 0.52 10.17
C TYR A 510 22.71 0.77 11.31
N ALA A 511 23.50 1.86 11.23
CA ALA A 511 24.46 2.21 12.26
C ALA A 511 23.76 2.41 13.62
N LEU A 512 22.64 3.14 13.62
CA LEU A 512 21.85 3.44 14.81
C LEU A 512 21.37 2.18 15.56
N TYR A 513 20.89 1.17 14.83
CA TYR A 513 20.32 -0.05 15.42
C TYR A 513 21.25 -1.27 15.37
N SER A 514 22.47 -1.12 14.86
CA SER A 514 23.40 -2.22 14.54
C SER A 514 23.66 -3.18 15.71
N PHE A 515 23.69 -2.66 16.93
CA PHE A 515 23.95 -3.44 18.15
C PHE A 515 22.75 -4.31 18.57
N LEU A 516 21.53 -3.99 18.14
CA LEU A 516 20.30 -4.69 18.52
C LEU A 516 19.92 -5.85 17.59
N PHE A 517 20.68 -6.09 16.51
CA PHE A 517 20.32 -7.14 15.53
C PHE A 517 20.42 -8.58 16.06
N SER A 518 21.27 -8.81 17.04
CA SER A 518 21.40 -10.10 17.72
C SER A 518 22.14 -9.92 19.04
N LYS A 519 22.08 -10.95 19.88
CA LYS A 519 22.86 -10.99 21.12
C LYS A 519 24.38 -10.91 20.87
N ASP A 520 24.88 -11.47 19.77
CA ASP A 520 26.30 -11.32 19.38
C ASP A 520 26.66 -9.90 18.96
N ASN A 521 25.75 -9.18 18.32
CA ASN A 521 25.93 -7.76 18.01
C ASN A 521 26.01 -6.92 19.29
N MET A 522 25.17 -7.22 20.29
CA MET A 522 25.24 -6.57 21.61
C MET A 522 26.58 -6.85 22.29
N ARG A 523 27.03 -8.12 22.31
CA ARG A 523 28.34 -8.53 22.85
C ARG A 523 29.49 -7.77 22.18
N ARG A 524 29.50 -7.69 20.85
CA ARG A 524 30.52 -6.94 20.10
C ARG A 524 30.51 -5.46 20.43
N ALA A 525 29.33 -4.83 20.56
CA ALA A 525 29.23 -3.43 20.93
C ALA A 525 29.78 -3.14 22.35
N VAL A 526 29.65 -4.09 23.28
CA VAL A 526 30.28 -4.01 24.61
C VAL A 526 31.80 -4.15 24.53
N ILE A 527 32.29 -5.13 23.78
CA ILE A 527 33.75 -5.38 23.62
C ILE A 527 34.44 -4.19 22.94
N GLU A 528 33.80 -3.60 21.93
CA GLU A 528 34.34 -2.46 21.19
C GLU A 528 34.15 -1.10 21.90
N ASP A 529 33.59 -1.09 23.13
CA ASP A 529 33.25 0.10 23.91
C ASP A 529 32.36 1.12 23.17
N LYS A 530 31.54 0.63 22.23
CA LYS A 530 30.62 1.45 21.42
C LYS A 530 29.20 1.52 21.98
N LEU A 531 28.87 0.69 22.97
CA LEU A 531 27.51 0.58 23.49
C LEU A 531 26.98 1.91 24.03
N GLN A 532 27.77 2.62 24.85
CA GLN A 532 27.36 3.92 25.42
C GLN A 532 27.06 4.95 24.33
N VAL A 533 27.92 5.02 23.32
CA VAL A 533 27.76 5.95 22.19
C VAL A 533 26.49 5.62 21.40
N ASN A 534 26.25 4.33 21.13
CA ASN A 534 25.07 3.88 20.39
C ASN A 534 23.77 4.19 21.16
N CYS A 535 23.71 3.89 22.46
CA CYS A 535 22.54 4.18 23.30
C CYS A 535 22.28 5.68 23.43
N THR A 536 23.33 6.49 23.62
CA THR A 536 23.21 7.96 23.67
C THR A 536 22.73 8.53 22.33
N THR A 537 23.17 7.95 21.21
CA THR A 537 22.73 8.36 19.88
C THR A 537 21.27 7.99 19.64
N LEU A 538 20.83 6.82 20.11
CA LEU A 538 19.46 6.38 20.04
C LEU A 538 18.52 7.30 20.83
N GLU A 539 18.88 7.60 22.09
CA GLU A 539 18.14 8.54 22.95
C GLU A 539 18.02 9.93 22.32
N LYS A 540 19.12 10.47 21.80
CA LYS A 540 19.12 11.78 21.10
C LYS A 540 18.24 11.80 19.86
N THR A 541 18.07 10.66 19.20
CA THR A 541 17.34 10.56 17.92
C THR A 541 15.84 10.35 18.15
N LEU A 542 15.48 9.54 19.15
CA LEU A 542 14.11 9.04 19.34
C LEU A 542 13.43 9.63 20.57
N HIS A 543 14.19 10.02 21.61
CA HIS A 543 13.70 10.55 22.89
C HIS A 543 12.70 9.66 23.66
N ASP A 544 12.54 8.40 23.26
CA ASP A 544 11.62 7.42 23.87
C ASP A 544 12.33 6.40 24.79
N THR A 545 13.67 6.49 24.93
CA THR A 545 14.50 5.56 25.71
C THR A 545 15.52 6.32 26.54
N GLU A 546 15.81 5.85 27.76
CA GLU A 546 16.87 6.39 28.62
C GLU A 546 18.19 5.65 28.37
N ALA A 547 19.24 6.35 27.97
CA ALA A 547 20.47 5.71 27.50
C ALA A 547 21.20 4.93 28.60
N GLU A 548 21.26 5.47 29.83
CA GLU A 548 21.95 4.81 30.95
C GLU A 548 21.28 3.47 31.31
N ASP A 549 19.95 3.49 31.44
CA ASP A 549 19.16 2.28 31.71
C ASP A 549 19.27 1.28 30.56
N LEU A 550 19.18 1.72 29.31
CA LEU A 550 19.33 0.84 28.14
C LEU A 550 20.70 0.13 28.13
N VAL A 551 21.78 0.82 28.52
CA VAL A 551 23.12 0.22 28.61
C VAL A 551 23.15 -0.88 29.66
N LEU A 552 22.55 -0.65 30.83
CA LEU A 552 22.46 -1.64 31.90
C LEU A 552 21.60 -2.84 31.49
N GLU A 553 20.45 -2.59 30.88
CA GLU A 553 19.53 -3.60 30.37
C GLU A 553 20.22 -4.48 29.31
N VAL A 554 20.94 -3.90 28.36
CA VAL A 554 21.68 -4.65 27.32
C VAL A 554 22.79 -5.50 27.95
N ARG A 555 23.55 -4.95 28.91
CA ARG A 555 24.60 -5.70 29.63
C ARG A 555 24.01 -6.88 30.41
N SER A 556 22.85 -6.69 31.03
CA SER A 556 22.11 -7.75 31.71
C SER A 556 21.64 -8.84 30.72
N ALA A 557 20.97 -8.44 29.63
CA ALA A 557 20.42 -9.34 28.63
C ALA A 557 21.48 -10.27 28.00
N ILE A 558 22.72 -9.77 27.81
CA ILE A 558 23.85 -10.58 27.30
C ILE A 558 24.15 -11.80 28.19
N HIS A 559 23.90 -11.70 29.50
CA HIS A 559 24.20 -12.75 30.46
C HIS A 559 22.96 -13.58 30.82
N THR A 560 21.78 -12.97 30.85
CA THR A 560 20.55 -13.61 31.33
C THR A 560 19.73 -14.29 30.23
N PHE A 561 19.79 -13.80 28.98
CA PHE A 561 18.97 -14.39 27.91
C PHE A 561 19.50 -15.79 27.55
N PRO A 562 18.64 -16.81 27.38
CA PRO A 562 19.07 -18.17 27.07
C PRO A 562 19.75 -18.34 25.70
N ASP A 563 20.66 -19.34 25.62
CA ASP A 563 21.25 -20.03 24.44
C ASP A 563 20.51 -19.93 23.07
N HIS A 564 19.18 -20.02 23.12
CA HIS A 564 18.34 -20.18 21.95
C HIS A 564 17.69 -18.87 21.45
N VAL A 565 17.76 -17.77 22.20
CA VAL A 565 17.12 -16.46 21.89
C VAL A 565 18.01 -15.58 20.98
N PHE A 566 18.89 -16.19 20.18
CA PHE A 566 20.09 -15.50 19.65
C PHE A 566 19.99 -14.95 18.23
N THR A 567 18.99 -15.35 17.45
CA THR A 567 19.06 -15.19 15.99
C THR A 567 18.57 -13.84 15.48
N CYS A 568 17.54 -13.26 16.09
CA CYS A 568 16.98 -12.00 15.61
C CYS A 568 16.30 -11.13 16.68
N PRO A 569 16.04 -9.84 16.39
CA PRO A 569 15.39 -8.92 17.32
C PRO A 569 13.98 -9.37 17.76
N GLN A 570 13.28 -10.08 16.88
CA GLN A 570 11.93 -10.59 17.17
C GLN A 570 11.96 -11.69 18.24
N ASP A 571 12.96 -12.57 18.22
CA ASP A 571 13.13 -13.63 19.23
C ASP A 571 13.39 -13.01 20.61
N MET A 572 14.27 -12.00 20.66
CA MET A 572 14.56 -11.26 21.90
C MET A 572 13.31 -10.58 22.47
N LEU A 573 12.50 -9.97 21.60
CA LEU A 573 11.26 -9.33 22.03
C LEU A 573 10.22 -10.36 22.48
N ASN A 574 10.07 -11.48 21.77
CA ASN A 574 9.18 -12.58 22.16
C ASN A 574 9.53 -13.14 23.54
N TYR A 575 10.82 -13.30 23.83
CA TYR A 575 11.30 -13.76 25.13
C TYR A 575 10.92 -12.79 26.26
N ILE A 576 11.15 -11.49 26.07
CA ILE A 576 10.77 -10.47 27.05
C ILE A 576 9.27 -10.53 27.38
N TYR A 577 8.42 -10.70 26.36
CA TYR A 577 6.97 -10.73 26.55
C TYR A 577 6.46 -12.06 27.16
N SER A 578 6.97 -13.20 26.69
CA SER A 578 6.51 -14.53 27.14
C SER A 578 6.89 -14.81 28.60
N GLU A 579 8.08 -14.37 29.03
CA GLU A 579 8.56 -14.54 30.41
C GLU A 579 8.13 -13.39 31.33
N GLY A 580 7.38 -12.40 30.84
CA GLY A 580 6.88 -11.28 31.65
C GLY A 580 7.99 -10.33 32.15
N LEU A 581 9.08 -10.17 31.40
CA LEU A 581 10.28 -9.41 31.81
C LEU A 581 10.23 -7.92 31.42
N LEU A 582 9.04 -7.39 31.13
CA LEU A 582 8.86 -6.00 30.68
C LEU A 582 9.36 -4.97 31.69
N ASP A 583 9.19 -5.24 32.98
CA ASP A 583 9.65 -4.34 34.06
C ASP A 583 11.18 -4.31 34.19
N LEU A 584 11.86 -5.37 33.72
CA LEU A 584 13.32 -5.48 33.77
C LEU A 584 14.01 -4.96 32.51
N TYR A 585 13.33 -5.04 31.36
CA TYR A 585 13.87 -4.70 30.04
C TYR A 585 13.00 -3.68 29.32
N SER A 586 12.62 -2.61 30.04
CA SER A 586 11.67 -1.62 29.55
C SER A 586 12.23 -0.84 28.35
N ASN A 587 13.44 -0.29 28.45
CA ASN A 587 14.06 0.49 27.38
C ASN A 587 14.47 -0.39 26.20
N LEU A 588 14.98 -1.60 26.48
CA LEU A 588 15.33 -2.59 25.47
C LEU A 588 14.10 -3.03 24.68
N SER A 589 12.96 -3.25 25.34
CA SER A 589 11.70 -3.58 24.67
C SER A 589 11.25 -2.46 23.73
N ILE A 590 11.37 -1.20 24.16
CA ILE A 590 11.03 -0.03 23.33
C ILE A 590 11.95 0.04 22.11
N ALA A 591 13.26 -0.09 22.31
CA ALA A 591 14.24 -0.03 21.23
C ALA A 591 14.02 -1.16 20.20
N LEU A 592 13.71 -2.38 20.65
CA LEU A 592 13.36 -3.51 19.78
C LEU A 592 12.02 -3.28 19.07
N CYS A 593 11.02 -2.71 19.74
CA CYS A 593 9.74 -2.36 19.13
C CYS A 593 9.90 -1.35 17.99
N LEU A 594 10.67 -0.29 18.23
CA LEU A 594 10.96 0.74 17.24
C LEU A 594 11.70 0.14 16.04
N LEU A 595 12.72 -0.70 16.28
CA LEU A 595 13.46 -1.41 15.24
C LEU A 595 12.55 -2.27 14.35
N LEU A 596 11.67 -3.08 14.94
CA LEU A 596 10.80 -4.00 14.19
C LEU A 596 9.66 -3.28 13.45
N THR A 597 9.27 -2.10 13.94
CA THR A 597 8.24 -1.25 13.32
C THR A 597 8.76 -0.54 12.06
N LEU A 598 10.07 -0.36 11.92
CA LEU A 598 10.66 0.30 10.76
C LEU A 598 10.28 -0.41 9.44
N PRO A 599 9.74 0.32 8.46
CA PRO A 599 9.42 -0.24 7.17
C PRO A 599 10.71 -0.36 6.36
N VAL A 600 11.19 -1.60 6.21
CA VAL A 600 12.35 -1.92 5.38
C VAL A 600 12.01 -1.81 3.88
N ILE A 601 10.72 -1.96 3.55
CA ILE A 601 10.21 -2.20 2.20
C ILE A 601 8.89 -1.46 1.95
N VAL A 602 8.62 -1.19 0.67
CA VAL A 602 7.34 -0.63 0.18
C VAL A 602 6.45 -1.74 -0.44
N ALA A 603 6.78 -3.01 -0.19
CA ALA A 603 6.14 -4.17 -0.82
C ALA A 603 4.61 -4.17 -0.69
N SER A 604 4.08 -3.72 0.46
CA SER A 604 2.63 -3.64 0.67
C SER A 604 1.94 -2.55 -0.14
N GLY A 605 2.63 -1.42 -0.38
CA GLY A 605 2.16 -0.43 -1.36
C GLY A 605 2.13 -1.00 -2.78
N GLN A 606 3.14 -1.80 -3.16
CA GLN A 606 3.15 -2.44 -4.48
C GLN A 606 2.07 -3.53 -4.64
N ARG A 607 1.79 -4.29 -3.57
CA ARG A 607 0.71 -5.29 -3.54
C ARG A 607 -0.67 -4.63 -3.66
N SER A 608 -0.90 -3.50 -2.98
CA SER A 608 -2.15 -2.75 -3.13
C SER A 608 -2.34 -2.27 -4.58
N PHE A 609 -1.28 -1.79 -5.25
CA PHE A 609 -1.36 -1.41 -6.67
C PHE A 609 -1.66 -2.58 -7.61
N SER A 610 -1.33 -3.82 -7.24
CA SER A 610 -1.80 -4.98 -7.99
C SER A 610 -3.31 -5.15 -7.87
N ALA A 611 -3.87 -4.98 -6.67
CA ALA A 611 -5.32 -5.00 -6.47
C ALA A 611 -6.00 -3.84 -7.21
N LEU A 612 -5.40 -2.64 -7.23
CA LEU A 612 -5.89 -1.48 -7.98
C LEU A 612 -6.13 -1.80 -9.45
N LYS A 613 -5.24 -2.55 -10.11
CA LYS A 613 -5.40 -2.94 -11.53
C LYS A 613 -6.62 -3.82 -11.79
N HIS A 614 -7.04 -4.62 -10.82
CA HIS A 614 -8.23 -5.47 -10.93
C HIS A 614 -9.51 -4.71 -10.56
N ILE A 615 -9.43 -3.80 -9.60
CA ILE A 615 -10.57 -2.99 -9.14
C ILE A 615 -10.87 -1.88 -10.14
N LYS A 616 -9.87 -1.13 -10.60
CA LYS A 616 -9.99 -0.03 -11.56
C LYS A 616 -9.43 -0.46 -12.92
N SER A 617 -10.20 -1.28 -13.63
CA SER A 617 -9.92 -1.66 -15.01
C SER A 617 -10.37 -0.57 -16.00
N TYR A 618 -9.97 -0.69 -17.27
CA TYR A 618 -10.37 0.24 -18.34
C TYR A 618 -11.89 0.49 -18.39
N LEU A 619 -12.68 -0.58 -18.31
CA LEU A 619 -14.15 -0.52 -18.31
C LEU A 619 -14.76 0.02 -17.00
N ARG A 620 -13.96 0.16 -15.94
CA ARG A 620 -14.36 0.63 -14.60
C ARG A 620 -13.66 1.92 -14.20
N SER A 621 -13.07 2.63 -15.16
CA SER A 621 -12.25 3.84 -14.93
C SER A 621 -13.06 5.03 -14.39
N SER A 622 -14.37 5.07 -14.64
CA SER A 622 -15.28 6.15 -14.25
C SER A 622 -15.82 6.07 -12.80
N MET A 623 -15.30 5.17 -11.96
CA MET A 623 -15.77 5.08 -10.57
C MET A 623 -15.30 6.26 -9.72
N SER A 624 -16.12 6.65 -8.73
CA SER A 624 -15.76 7.66 -7.75
C SER A 624 -14.66 7.18 -6.79
N GLN A 625 -13.91 8.13 -6.22
CA GLN A 625 -12.82 7.82 -5.30
C GLN A 625 -13.30 7.11 -4.02
N GLU A 626 -14.46 7.51 -3.49
CA GLU A 626 -15.06 6.84 -2.34
C GLU A 626 -15.34 5.36 -2.62
N ARG A 627 -15.95 5.05 -3.78
CA ARG A 627 -16.23 3.68 -4.18
C ARG A 627 -14.94 2.88 -4.40
N LEU A 628 -13.93 3.50 -5.02
CA LEU A 628 -12.63 2.88 -5.21
C LEU A 628 -11.99 2.52 -3.87
N ARG A 629 -11.97 3.46 -2.93
CA ARG A 629 -11.40 3.28 -1.59
C ARG A 629 -12.11 2.18 -0.82
N GLY A 630 -13.45 2.18 -0.80
CA GLY A 630 -14.23 1.14 -0.11
C GLY A 630 -14.01 -0.25 -0.71
N LEU A 631 -14.02 -0.39 -2.05
CA LEU A 631 -13.73 -1.67 -2.72
C LEU A 631 -12.29 -2.13 -2.47
N ALA A 632 -11.32 -1.21 -2.51
CA ALA A 632 -9.91 -1.52 -2.26
C ALA A 632 -9.67 -1.99 -0.83
N LEU A 633 -10.34 -1.39 0.15
CA LEU A 633 -10.30 -1.82 1.55
C LEU A 633 -10.85 -3.24 1.71
N ILE A 634 -12.05 -3.50 1.19
CA ILE A 634 -12.66 -4.84 1.30
C ILE A 634 -11.81 -5.91 0.61
N SER A 635 -11.23 -5.59 -0.55
CA SER A 635 -10.42 -6.53 -1.33
C SER A 635 -9.05 -6.83 -0.70
N THR A 636 -8.39 -5.79 -0.17
CA THR A 636 -7.02 -5.90 0.38
C THR A 636 -7.04 -6.42 1.81
N GLU A 637 -7.94 -5.89 2.66
CA GLU A 637 -8.02 -6.19 4.09
C GLU A 637 -9.04 -7.30 4.40
N ARG A 638 -8.94 -8.42 3.68
CA ARG A 638 -9.87 -9.56 3.83
C ARG A 638 -9.88 -10.12 5.25
N ASN A 639 -8.72 -10.17 5.89
CA ASN A 639 -8.58 -10.69 7.25
C ASN A 639 -9.29 -9.80 8.27
N VAL A 640 -9.16 -8.48 8.13
CA VAL A 640 -9.86 -7.51 8.98
C VAL A 640 -11.36 -7.59 8.72
N ARG A 641 -11.79 -7.61 7.45
CA ARG A 641 -13.20 -7.77 7.07
C ARG A 641 -13.83 -9.01 7.70
N LYS A 642 -13.14 -10.16 7.69
CA LYS A 642 -13.63 -11.41 8.31
C LYS A 642 -13.73 -11.33 9.83
N SER A 643 -12.95 -10.46 10.48
CA SER A 643 -13.03 -10.26 11.93
C SER A 643 -14.15 -9.32 12.38
N LEU A 644 -14.81 -8.61 11.45
CA LEU A 644 -15.92 -7.73 11.76
C LEU A 644 -17.19 -8.54 12.09
N ASN A 645 -17.95 -8.09 13.09
CA ASN A 645 -19.27 -8.63 13.38
C ASN A 645 -20.29 -8.10 12.35
N MET A 646 -20.84 -9.00 11.53
CA MET A 646 -21.81 -8.62 10.48
C MET A 646 -23.11 -8.05 11.05
N GLU A 647 -23.53 -8.47 12.24
CA GLU A 647 -24.73 -7.92 12.90
C GLU A 647 -24.57 -6.43 13.24
N ASP A 648 -23.36 -6.04 13.66
CA ASP A 648 -23.03 -4.65 13.95
C ASP A 648 -23.05 -3.79 12.68
N VAL A 649 -22.57 -4.33 11.56
CA VAL A 649 -22.61 -3.66 10.25
C VAL A 649 -24.06 -3.48 9.78
N VAL A 650 -24.89 -4.52 9.87
CA VAL A 650 -26.32 -4.45 9.53
C VAL A 650 -27.03 -3.42 10.41
N THR A 651 -26.79 -3.45 11.72
CA THR A 651 -27.40 -2.52 12.66
C THR A 651 -26.97 -1.07 12.39
N ALA A 652 -25.70 -0.85 12.08
CA ALA A 652 -25.18 0.47 11.70
C ALA A 652 -25.85 0.99 10.41
N PHE A 653 -26.01 0.12 9.40
CA PHE A 653 -26.68 0.47 8.15
C PHE A 653 -28.15 0.87 8.39
N VAL A 654 -28.90 0.08 9.15
CA VAL A 654 -30.29 0.36 9.49
C VAL A 654 -30.41 1.70 10.24
N ARG A 655 -29.54 1.94 11.24
CA ARG A 655 -29.53 3.23 11.97
C ARG A 655 -29.24 4.42 11.07
N ALA A 656 -28.32 4.28 10.12
CA ALA A 656 -27.99 5.34 9.16
C ALA A 656 -29.18 5.67 8.24
N LYS A 657 -29.97 4.67 7.85
CA LYS A 657 -31.18 4.86 7.04
C LYS A 657 -32.32 5.54 7.79
N VAL A 658 -32.54 5.17 9.05
CA VAL A 658 -33.57 5.80 9.90
C VAL A 658 -33.30 7.30 10.07
N ARG A 659 -32.03 7.70 10.24
CA ARG A 659 -31.64 9.12 10.38
C ARG A 659 -31.81 9.98 9.13
N LYS A 660 -31.94 9.40 7.93
CA LYS A 660 -32.16 10.15 6.67
C LYS A 660 -33.65 10.40 6.38
N ARG A 661 -34.57 9.75 7.11
CA ARG A 661 -36.03 9.89 6.94
C ARG A 661 -36.65 10.93 7.89
N PHE A 662 -35.89 11.42 8.86
CA PHE A 662 -36.20 12.55 9.71
C PHE A 662 -35.24 13.69 9.37
#